data_AF-A0A9X1JVD9-F1
#
_entry.id   AF-A0A9X1JVD9-F1
#
_cell.length_a   1.000
_cell.length_b   1.000
_cell.length_c   1.000
_cell.angle_alpha   90.00
_cell.angle_beta   90.00
_cell.angle_gamma   90.00
#
_symmetry.space_group_name_H-M   'P 1'
#
loop_
_entity.id
_entity.type
_entity.pdbx_description
1 polymer ?
#
loop_
_entity_poly.entity_id
_entity_poly.type
_entity_poly.pdbx_seq_one_letter_code
_entity_poly.pdbx_strand_id
1 'polypeptide(L)'
;MSIYEPFNHTKNCYLLFNYGLFFQLHLIEILNLINSMKKTTFLFFVLLVTSFFWQVNAQKDRYATARGIDASSYQDPGQNRALNAVIYNTTHLSTTGAEITTTTGGPNHSMGDAILLAGTERQLTSITVDLFNLASAAPYNLTVRVYTACPTSGATGPCGSGPGILVPGSTFTQAITPGTLGFLYQRTLTFPAPVNVSTEVDNTITVMLTASRNDVFWVLGETPVVGAMPVGETGNGFVTRCGSATSNNGCTRNFGLPNNFAMTIRASGPPPNDLCANAIVVDNGTYNGYTTFGSIDAPGAFCGTAAQTAPDVWYMFDDISNSGMNVTATTCSPNTNYDTKISVYRGVCGALVCVGGNDDDFSCPSGGLQSTVNFTTDGSSNYYIMVHGFSTSNGVFDLNISGIIIGSAPLIACPSDITINNDPGQCGAVMNFSGTAIDAEDGDISANIIATPPSGSFFPVGTTTVTMEVTDSDGNTVSCDFDITVVDNEAPVVACQDVTVALDANGDYNLTIAEVLLSANDNCGVASIAFEDPNAADVTECGPNGLPIPATGTGPGAMNPSPAVVTTVGTVGVDYAIDRVDLDLTHTFDADLDITLTSPNGLVLDLSSDNGGAGDNYTNTVFMDGFPSITTGTAPFTGTFQPEGGPMNAFFAGEPVNGNWTLNIFDDAGGDSGVLNNYCITFASLAPATVPSIDLTCANVGANTFTVVVTDVNGNTSTCETEVTVQDIIAPVLQCIGEPAPVTDSASASPGLPFGAAPTVVTSTIDVTDDFIITDLNVDVNISHTWVGDVIVTLESPSGTMVTIIDRPGDITAPPDGCAGDNIVATLDDEAATPVEDECAAGTPTINGSFIPNNPLSAFDGESTLGTWTMTVEDAFPAFDDGVFNSWAIHYTHNVTAAPYDAILDGTTGTVTVNASDLLLSVDEACGYTVSFGAGGSPINECGDGLPAAIDENLPPTESTATVAESGVLGTDYAIDTVTLDITHTFDGDLDIELISPAGTVLMLSDQNG
;
A
#
# COMPACT_ATOMS: atom_id res chain seq x y z
N MET A 1 19.41 -1.57 30.11
CA MET A 1 20.53 -1.42 31.06
C MET A 1 20.28 -0.19 31.91
N SER A 2 19.81 -0.38 33.14
CA SER A 2 19.39 0.68 34.07
C SER A 2 20.56 1.39 34.73
N ILE A 3 20.42 2.70 34.95
CA ILE A 3 21.13 3.43 36.03
C ILE A 3 20.11 4.34 36.73
N TYR A 4 20.05 4.20 38.05
CA TYR A 4 19.14 4.85 38.98
C TYR A 4 19.95 5.70 39.98
N GLU A 5 19.32 6.78 40.48
CA GLU A 5 19.60 7.60 41.69
C GLU A 5 20.61 8.79 41.64
N PRO A 6 20.61 9.71 42.65
CA PRO A 6 19.57 10.72 42.94
C PRO A 6 20.19 12.09 43.33
N PHE A 7 19.43 13.20 43.38
CA PHE A 7 19.82 14.32 44.26
C PHE A 7 18.63 15.09 44.82
N ASN A 8 18.75 15.41 46.11
CA ASN A 8 17.70 15.87 47.01
C ASN A 8 17.91 17.35 47.41
N HIS A 9 16.80 18.10 47.43
CA HIS A 9 16.45 19.29 48.23
C HIS A 9 17.21 20.65 48.20
N THR A 10 16.38 21.69 48.08
CA THR A 10 16.38 23.03 48.73
C THR A 10 17.26 24.19 48.20
N LYS A 11 16.63 25.20 47.56
CA LYS A 11 16.35 26.55 48.12
C LYS A 11 15.77 27.54 47.08
N ASN A 12 14.54 27.99 47.36
CA ASN A 12 13.95 29.33 47.23
C ASN A 12 14.24 30.27 46.01
N CYS A 13 13.12 30.59 45.34
CA CYS A 13 12.58 31.94 45.10
C CYS A 13 13.25 32.91 44.10
N TYR A 14 12.40 33.33 43.13
CA TYR A 14 12.27 34.67 42.54
C TYR A 14 13.51 35.31 41.90
N LEU A 15 13.48 35.50 40.57
CA LEU A 15 13.19 36.83 39.98
C LEU A 15 13.24 36.83 38.45
N LEU A 16 12.21 37.47 37.90
CA LEU A 16 12.12 38.02 36.55
C LEU A 16 13.25 39.02 36.25
N PHE A 17 13.74 38.94 35.01
CA PHE A 17 14.28 40.00 34.13
C PHE A 17 15.30 41.02 34.68
N ASN A 18 16.53 40.90 34.19
CA ASN A 18 17.09 41.95 33.32
C ASN A 18 18.22 41.41 32.44
N TYR A 19 18.01 41.47 31.13
CA TYR A 19 18.99 41.16 30.09
C TYR A 19 19.92 42.35 29.90
N GLY A 20 21.22 42.09 29.95
CA GLY A 20 22.25 43.03 29.51
C GLY A 20 23.42 43.10 30.47
N LEU A 21 24.29 42.08 30.44
CA LEU A 21 25.74 42.16 30.71
C LEU A 21 26.34 40.74 30.82
N PHE A 22 26.34 39.92 29.76
CA PHE A 22 27.14 38.68 29.74
C PHE A 22 27.51 38.27 28.30
N PHE A 23 28.09 39.21 27.55
CA PHE A 23 28.77 38.93 26.28
C PHE A 23 30.24 39.30 26.39
N GLN A 24 30.95 38.72 27.36
CA GLN A 24 32.40 38.62 27.36
C GLN A 24 32.82 37.61 28.42
N LEU A 25 32.79 36.32 28.08
CA LEU A 25 33.70 35.26 28.51
C LEU A 25 33.19 33.98 27.83
N HIS A 26 34.09 33.11 27.35
CA HIS A 26 33.85 31.85 26.61
C HIS A 26 34.01 31.87 25.07
N LEU A 27 34.90 32.72 24.52
CA LEU A 27 35.41 32.52 23.16
C LEU A 27 36.52 31.43 23.07
N ILE A 28 37.04 30.96 24.22
CA ILE A 28 38.19 30.04 24.28
C ILE A 28 37.76 28.56 24.35
N GLU A 29 36.59 28.25 24.90
CA GLU A 29 36.11 26.86 24.98
C GLU A 29 35.45 26.38 23.68
N ILE A 30 34.86 27.28 22.90
CA ILE A 30 34.29 26.97 21.57
C ILE A 30 35.40 26.65 20.55
N LEU A 31 36.57 27.30 20.66
CA LEU A 31 37.70 27.05 19.75
C LEU A 31 38.35 25.67 19.98
N ASN A 32 38.29 25.14 21.20
CA ASN A 32 38.83 23.82 21.53
C ASN A 32 37.90 22.68 21.11
N LEU A 33 36.58 22.90 21.07
CA LEU A 33 35.61 21.90 20.61
C LEU A 33 35.66 21.72 19.08
N ILE A 34 35.96 22.78 18.33
CA ILE A 34 36.03 22.77 16.86
C ILE A 34 37.24 21.97 16.34
N ASN A 35 38.34 21.90 17.10
CA ASN A 35 39.55 21.17 16.70
C ASN A 35 39.51 19.64 16.93
N SER A 36 38.45 19.11 17.57
CA SER A 36 38.38 17.69 17.96
C SER A 36 37.35 16.85 17.16
N MET A 37 36.64 17.42 16.19
CA MET A 37 35.59 16.70 15.46
C MET A 37 36.09 16.14 14.11
N LYS A 38 35.84 14.84 13.86
CA LYS A 38 36.12 14.19 12.57
C LYS A 38 35.20 14.76 11.46
N LYS A 39 35.70 14.83 10.22
CA LYS A 39 35.09 15.51 9.06
C LYS A 39 33.60 15.22 8.80
N THR A 40 33.11 14.02 9.16
CA THR A 40 31.70 13.63 9.01
C THR A 40 30.75 14.30 10.02
N THR A 41 31.23 14.61 11.23
CA THR A 41 30.43 15.31 12.25
C THR A 41 30.38 16.82 12.01
N PHE A 42 31.42 17.39 11.38
CA PHE A 42 31.44 18.80 10.98
C PHE A 42 30.47 19.08 9.81
N LEU A 43 30.28 18.11 8.90
CA LEU A 43 29.33 18.23 7.80
C LEU A 43 27.87 18.19 8.32
N PHE A 44 27.57 17.35 9.31
CA PHE A 44 26.25 17.29 9.98
C PHE A 44 25.94 18.56 10.79
N PHE A 45 26.94 19.13 11.49
CA PHE A 45 26.76 20.39 12.23
C PHE A 45 26.55 21.59 11.28
N VAL A 46 27.21 21.59 10.11
CA VAL A 46 27.00 22.61 9.06
C VAL A 46 25.65 22.43 8.35
N LEU A 47 25.15 21.20 8.16
CA LEU A 47 23.81 20.93 7.61
C LEU A 47 22.66 21.29 8.57
N LEU A 48 22.84 21.14 9.88
CA LEU A 48 21.86 21.55 10.89
C LEU A 48 21.78 23.08 11.07
N VAL A 49 22.90 23.78 10.87
CA VAL A 49 22.93 25.25 10.95
C VAL A 49 22.44 25.89 9.64
N THR A 50 22.64 25.28 8.47
CA THR A 50 22.11 25.80 7.19
C THR A 50 20.63 25.50 6.97
N SER A 51 20.08 24.44 7.57
CA SER A 51 18.63 24.17 7.58
C SER A 51 17.85 25.10 8.52
N PHE A 52 18.46 25.58 9.62
CA PHE A 52 17.89 26.64 10.46
C PHE A 52 17.91 28.03 9.79
N PHE A 53 18.83 28.29 8.84
CA PHE A 53 18.83 29.53 8.05
C PHE A 53 17.96 29.48 6.78
N TRP A 54 17.41 28.32 6.42
CA TRP A 54 16.42 28.18 5.33
C TRP A 54 14.97 28.26 5.82
N GLN A 55 14.72 28.16 7.13
CA GLN A 55 13.40 28.43 7.74
C GLN A 55 13.20 29.86 8.27
N VAL A 56 14.17 30.77 8.10
CA VAL A 56 14.06 32.19 8.56
C VAL A 56 14.12 33.20 7.40
N ASN A 57 14.13 32.76 6.13
CA ASN A 57 14.13 33.70 5.00
C ASN A 57 13.13 33.41 3.86
N ALA A 58 12.06 32.65 4.14
CA ALA A 58 10.95 32.41 3.22
C ALA A 58 9.57 32.69 3.85
N GLN A 59 9.43 33.82 4.56
CA GLN A 59 8.14 34.39 4.98
C GLN A 59 8.23 35.92 4.99
N LYS A 60 8.49 36.54 3.83
CA LYS A 60 8.31 38.00 3.67
C LYS A 60 7.68 38.46 2.35
N ASP A 61 7.25 37.54 1.48
CA ASP A 61 6.39 37.84 0.34
C ASP A 61 5.49 36.63 0.03
N ARG A 62 4.35 36.52 0.72
CA ARG A 62 3.11 35.83 0.28
C ARG A 62 2.01 36.01 1.36
N TYR A 63 1.52 37.23 1.50
CA TYR A 63 0.16 37.51 1.96
C TYR A 63 -0.45 38.58 1.05
N ALA A 64 -0.64 38.20 -0.21
CA ALA A 64 -1.61 38.80 -1.10
C ALA A 64 -2.30 37.65 -1.84
N THR A 65 -3.60 37.51 -1.60
CA THR A 65 -4.56 36.58 -2.25
C THR A 65 -4.74 35.21 -1.62
N ALA A 66 -5.35 35.16 -0.43
CA ALA A 66 -6.44 34.24 -0.10
C ALA A 66 -7.07 34.67 1.24
N ARG A 67 -8.40 34.73 1.29
CA ARG A 67 -9.29 35.21 2.37
C ARG A 67 -9.52 36.73 2.38
N GLY A 68 -10.44 37.15 1.51
CA GLY A 68 -11.41 38.15 1.95
C GLY A 68 -12.26 37.53 3.04
N ILE A 69 -12.06 37.96 4.29
CA ILE A 69 -12.97 37.84 5.42
C ILE A 69 -12.80 39.14 6.22
N ASP A 70 -13.93 39.70 6.65
CA ASP A 70 -14.11 40.96 7.36
C ASP A 70 -12.99 41.36 8.32
N ALA A 71 -12.59 42.63 8.22
CA ALA A 71 -11.99 43.34 9.34
C ALA A 71 -13.09 43.63 10.37
N SER A 72 -13.44 42.61 11.15
CA SER A 72 -14.14 42.75 12.42
C SER A 72 -13.35 42.01 13.51
N SER A 73 -13.11 42.74 14.59
CA SER A 73 -12.69 42.30 15.94
C SER A 73 -11.37 41.52 16.10
N TYR A 74 -10.29 42.25 16.43
CA TYR A 74 -9.43 41.95 17.58
C TYR A 74 -8.72 43.25 17.99
N GLN A 75 -9.19 43.89 19.06
CA GLN A 75 -8.61 45.11 19.63
C GLN A 75 -7.61 44.73 20.72
N ASP A 76 -6.39 45.23 20.59
CA ASP A 76 -5.36 45.23 21.63
C ASP A 76 -5.84 46.13 22.81
N PRO A 77 -5.97 45.62 24.05
CA PRO A 77 -6.44 46.42 25.18
C PRO A 77 -5.26 47.20 25.79
N GLY A 78 -4.93 48.32 25.16
CA GLY A 78 -3.87 49.22 25.61
C GLY A 78 -4.06 50.62 25.04
N GLN A 79 -4.96 51.40 25.65
CA GLN A 79 -5.26 52.79 25.28
C GLN A 79 -4.03 53.71 25.50
N ASN A 80 -3.16 53.82 24.50
CA ASN A 80 -2.21 54.92 24.42
C ASN A 80 -2.96 56.20 24.05
N ARG A 81 -2.92 57.17 24.97
CA ARG A 81 -3.36 58.56 24.79
C ARG A 81 -2.93 59.12 23.43
N ALA A 82 -3.89 59.31 22.51
CA ALA A 82 -4.05 60.49 21.65
C ALA A 82 -5.17 60.25 20.60
N LEU A 83 -6.38 60.77 20.83
CA LEU A 83 -7.43 60.85 19.80
C LEU A 83 -7.19 62.01 18.83
N ASN A 84 -5.95 62.13 18.36
CA ASN A 84 -5.61 62.88 17.16
C ASN A 84 -5.87 61.98 15.95
N ALA A 85 -7.14 61.66 15.70
CA ALA A 85 -7.51 60.85 14.54
C ALA A 85 -7.29 61.67 13.26
N VAL A 86 -6.46 61.15 12.36
CA VAL A 86 -6.42 61.61 10.97
C VAL A 86 -7.67 61.04 10.33
N ILE A 87 -8.65 61.89 10.05
CA ILE A 87 -9.93 61.40 9.49
C ILE A 87 -9.78 61.13 7.99
N TYR A 88 -8.80 61.77 7.36
CA TYR A 88 -8.56 61.66 5.93
C TYR A 88 -7.09 61.95 5.62
N ASN A 89 -6.48 61.07 4.82
CA ASN A 89 -5.11 61.18 4.34
C ASN A 89 -5.03 60.67 2.90
N THR A 90 -4.69 61.54 1.96
CA THR A 90 -4.45 61.14 0.57
C THR A 90 -2.96 60.84 0.39
N THR A 91 -2.59 59.57 0.25
CA THR A 91 -1.26 59.20 -0.25
C THR A 91 -1.44 58.29 -1.46
N HIS A 92 -1.18 58.78 -2.66
CA HIS A 92 -1.21 57.96 -3.87
C HIS A 92 0.05 58.16 -4.70
N LEU A 93 0.70 57.06 -5.06
CA LEU A 93 1.72 57.00 -6.10
C LEU A 93 0.98 56.78 -7.43
N SER A 94 0.77 57.83 -8.21
CA SER A 94 0.23 57.73 -9.56
C SER A 94 1.23 58.35 -10.55
N THR A 95 1.51 57.62 -11.63
CA THR A 95 2.36 58.04 -12.75
C THR A 95 1.62 58.87 -13.80
N THR A 96 0.41 59.36 -13.50
CA THR A 96 -0.41 60.10 -14.46
C THR A 96 -0.98 61.40 -13.87
N GLY A 97 -0.47 62.53 -14.39
CA GLY A 97 -1.10 63.85 -14.50
C GLY A 97 -1.55 64.58 -13.23
N ALA A 98 -0.78 65.58 -12.78
CA ALA A 98 -1.22 66.59 -11.81
C ALA A 98 -2.02 67.71 -12.50
N GLU A 99 -3.18 68.09 -11.97
CA GLU A 99 -3.95 69.27 -12.41
C GLU A 99 -3.46 70.51 -11.63
N ILE A 100 -2.66 71.37 -12.27
CA ILE A 100 -2.29 72.70 -11.76
C ILE A 100 -3.18 73.72 -12.49
N THR A 101 -4.23 74.22 -11.84
CA THR A 101 -5.05 75.28 -12.44
C THR A 101 -4.33 76.63 -12.38
N THR A 102 -3.96 77.16 -13.54
CA THR A 102 -3.73 78.60 -13.74
C THR A 102 -4.80 79.17 -14.65
N THR A 103 -5.63 80.08 -14.14
CA THR A 103 -6.23 81.12 -14.96
C THR A 103 -6.17 82.45 -14.22
N THR A 104 -5.52 83.39 -14.88
CA THR A 104 -5.38 84.80 -14.52
C THR A 104 -6.74 85.48 -14.24
N GLY A 105 -6.97 85.91 -13.00
CA GLY A 105 -8.05 86.83 -12.64
C GLY A 105 -8.54 86.76 -11.20
N GLY A 106 -7.87 87.44 -10.25
CA GLY A 106 -8.43 87.84 -8.94
C GLY A 106 -7.87 87.11 -7.70
N PRO A 107 -7.90 87.74 -6.50
CA PRO A 107 -7.48 87.13 -5.24
C PRO A 107 -8.58 86.20 -4.74
N ASN A 108 -8.69 84.97 -5.25
CA ASN A 108 -9.47 83.86 -4.68
C ASN A 108 -9.27 82.62 -5.58
N HIS A 109 -8.60 81.58 -5.06
CA HIS A 109 -8.61 80.25 -5.68
C HIS A 109 -9.51 79.35 -4.81
N SER A 110 -10.66 78.93 -5.32
CA SER A 110 -11.54 77.97 -4.63
C SER A 110 -11.45 76.62 -5.33
N MET A 111 -10.96 75.60 -4.63
CA MET A 111 -11.21 74.20 -4.97
C MET A 111 -11.83 73.58 -3.72
N GLY A 112 -13.01 72.99 -3.87
CA GLY A 112 -13.73 72.36 -2.77
C GLY A 112 -13.78 70.86 -2.97
N ASP A 113 -13.34 70.12 -1.96
CA ASP A 113 -13.49 68.68 -1.88
C ASP A 113 -14.59 68.33 -0.86
N ALA A 114 -15.17 67.15 -0.96
CA ALA A 114 -16.32 66.70 -0.17
C ALA A 114 -15.90 65.57 0.78
N ILE A 115 -15.70 65.87 2.07
CA ILE A 115 -15.20 64.90 3.05
C ILE A 115 -16.35 64.35 3.89
N LEU A 116 -16.73 63.09 3.69
CA LEU A 116 -17.81 62.42 4.42
C LEU A 116 -17.39 62.05 5.86
N LEU A 117 -18.01 62.66 6.87
CA LEU A 117 -17.83 62.32 8.28
C LEU A 117 -19.10 61.61 8.80
N ALA A 118 -19.10 60.28 8.80
CA ALA A 118 -20.28 59.53 9.25
C ALA A 118 -20.47 59.62 10.78
N GLY A 119 -21.68 60.03 11.20
CA GLY A 119 -22.34 59.59 12.44
C GLY A 119 -21.76 59.97 13.81
N THR A 120 -20.80 60.88 13.94
CA THR A 120 -20.25 61.28 15.25
C THR A 120 -20.01 62.78 15.36
N GLU A 121 -20.24 63.37 16.54
CA GLU A 121 -19.83 64.75 16.82
C GLU A 121 -18.30 64.87 16.74
N ARG A 122 -17.81 65.76 15.87
CA ARG A 122 -16.38 65.99 15.67
C ARG A 122 -16.03 67.47 15.81
N GLN A 123 -14.85 67.73 16.35
CA GLN A 123 -14.24 69.05 16.48
C GLN A 123 -12.93 69.10 15.70
N LEU A 124 -12.87 69.87 14.62
CA LEU A 124 -11.65 70.05 13.81
C LEU A 124 -10.61 70.84 14.61
N THR A 125 -9.40 70.29 14.71
CA THR A 125 -8.31 70.89 15.48
C THR A 125 -7.18 71.42 14.59
N SER A 126 -6.89 70.77 13.46
CA SER A 126 -5.86 71.25 12.53
C SER A 126 -6.01 70.68 11.11
N ILE A 127 -5.42 71.40 10.14
CA ILE A 127 -5.30 70.98 8.74
C ILE A 127 -3.85 71.12 8.29
N THR A 128 -3.25 70.05 7.80
CA THR A 128 -1.89 70.05 7.20
C THR A 128 -1.99 69.98 5.68
N VAL A 129 -1.21 70.82 4.99
CA VAL A 129 -1.18 70.90 3.53
C VAL A 129 0.26 70.95 3.00
N ASP A 130 0.48 70.30 1.87
CA ASP A 130 1.69 70.44 1.06
C ASP A 130 1.59 71.68 0.15
N LEU A 131 2.56 72.58 0.26
CA LEU A 131 2.61 73.85 -0.45
C LEU A 131 3.86 73.93 -1.33
N PHE A 132 3.75 74.68 -2.42
CA PHE A 132 4.84 74.93 -3.35
C PHE A 132 4.86 76.38 -3.84
N ASN A 133 6.05 77.00 -3.86
CA ASN A 133 6.22 78.37 -4.32
C ASN A 133 7.12 78.40 -5.57
N LEU A 134 6.62 79.04 -6.64
CA LEU A 134 7.30 79.05 -7.95
C LEU A 134 8.24 80.23 -8.17
N ALA A 135 7.97 81.40 -7.59
CA ALA A 135 8.64 82.63 -8.02
C ALA A 135 9.27 83.49 -6.91
N SER A 136 8.79 83.46 -5.66
CA SER A 136 9.42 84.25 -4.58
C SER A 136 9.37 83.61 -3.17
N ALA A 137 10.46 83.77 -2.42
CA ALA A 137 10.63 83.27 -1.06
C ALA A 137 10.12 84.23 0.03
N ALA A 138 9.43 85.31 -0.34
CA ALA A 138 8.87 86.27 0.61
C ALA A 138 7.70 85.68 1.46
N PRO A 139 7.51 86.09 2.72
CA PRO A 139 6.35 85.65 3.51
C PRO A 139 4.99 85.98 2.85
N TYR A 140 3.97 85.17 3.13
CA TYR A 140 2.60 85.37 2.64
C TYR A 140 1.56 84.86 3.63
N ASN A 141 0.32 85.35 3.54
CA ASN A 141 -0.76 84.87 4.38
C ASN A 141 -1.52 83.76 3.68
N LEU A 142 -1.76 82.66 4.38
CA LEU A 142 -2.64 81.58 3.94
C LEU A 142 -3.90 81.59 4.81
N THR A 143 -5.06 81.71 4.18
CA THR A 143 -6.37 81.71 4.85
C THR A 143 -7.10 80.41 4.54
N VAL A 144 -7.61 79.75 5.56
CA VAL A 144 -8.50 78.58 5.46
C VAL A 144 -9.92 78.96 5.87
N ARG A 145 -10.90 78.38 5.18
CA ARG A 145 -12.34 78.45 5.51
C ARG A 145 -12.96 77.08 5.30
N VAL A 146 -13.90 76.68 6.16
CA VAL A 146 -14.60 75.40 6.02
C VAL A 146 -16.09 75.67 5.80
N TYR A 147 -16.66 75.02 4.79
CA TYR A 147 -18.09 75.11 4.44
C TYR A 147 -18.74 73.73 4.59
N THR A 148 -20.06 73.69 4.78
CA THR A 148 -20.86 72.46 4.65
C THR A 148 -21.12 72.14 3.18
N ALA A 149 -21.25 70.86 2.81
CA ALA A 149 -21.58 70.47 1.44
C ALA A 149 -23.04 70.73 1.08
N CYS A 150 -23.32 70.92 -0.22
CA CYS A 150 -24.68 71.14 -0.73
C CYS A 150 -25.36 69.79 -1.02
N PRO A 151 -26.49 69.44 -0.38
CA PRO A 151 -27.04 68.08 -0.43
C PRO A 151 -27.72 67.67 -1.76
N THR A 152 -27.72 68.50 -2.81
CA THR A 152 -28.32 68.14 -4.11
C THR A 152 -27.47 68.58 -5.30
N SER A 153 -27.18 67.65 -6.20
CA SER A 153 -26.54 67.87 -7.50
C SER A 153 -27.41 68.76 -8.41
N GLY A 154 -27.14 70.07 -8.41
CA GLY A 154 -27.49 71.03 -9.47
C GLY A 154 -28.95 71.13 -9.92
N ALA A 155 -29.69 72.13 -9.42
CA ALA A 155 -30.33 73.16 -10.27
C ALA A 155 -31.24 74.13 -9.49
N THR A 156 -31.84 73.76 -8.35
CA THR A 156 -32.80 74.66 -7.65
C THR A 156 -32.84 74.46 -6.11
N GLY A 157 -31.72 74.65 -5.42
CA GLY A 157 -31.62 74.67 -3.95
C GLY A 157 -31.07 76.00 -3.40
N PRO A 158 -31.23 76.30 -2.09
CA PRO A 158 -31.01 77.62 -1.48
C PRO A 158 -29.57 78.17 -1.57
N CYS A 159 -28.57 77.36 -1.94
CA CYS A 159 -27.17 77.79 -1.99
C CYS A 159 -26.69 78.28 -3.38
N GLY A 160 -27.50 78.22 -4.44
CA GLY A 160 -27.05 78.60 -5.79
C GLY A 160 -25.74 77.90 -6.21
N SER A 161 -24.97 78.51 -7.13
CA SER A 161 -23.69 77.98 -7.63
C SER A 161 -22.48 78.19 -6.68
N GLY A 162 -22.69 78.16 -5.36
CA GLY A 162 -21.68 78.44 -4.33
C GLY A 162 -21.26 77.22 -3.48
N PRO A 163 -20.15 77.30 -2.70
CA PRO A 163 -19.53 76.18 -1.98
C PRO A 163 -20.25 75.71 -0.70
N GLY A 164 -21.54 76.04 -0.52
CA GLY A 164 -22.32 75.75 0.71
C GLY A 164 -22.23 76.83 1.80
N ILE A 165 -22.62 76.50 3.04
CA ILE A 165 -22.70 77.47 4.17
C ILE A 165 -21.38 77.46 4.96
N LEU A 166 -20.81 78.64 5.26
CA LEU A 166 -19.58 78.75 6.05
C LEU A 166 -19.82 78.24 7.48
N VAL A 167 -19.02 77.25 7.90
CA VAL A 167 -19.03 76.74 9.27
C VAL A 167 -18.57 77.88 10.20
N PRO A 168 -19.37 78.30 11.20
CA PRO A 168 -19.01 79.38 12.10
C PRO A 168 -17.65 79.12 12.78
N GLY A 169 -16.80 80.14 12.87
CA GLY A 169 -15.48 80.03 13.50
C GLY A 169 -14.40 79.30 12.66
N SER A 170 -14.73 78.79 11.48
CA SER A 170 -13.79 78.04 10.62
C SER A 170 -12.81 78.89 9.81
N THR A 171 -12.97 80.22 9.82
CA THR A 171 -12.06 81.11 9.07
C THR A 171 -10.81 81.40 9.87
N PHE A 172 -9.65 80.95 9.38
CA PHE A 172 -8.37 81.16 10.05
C PHE A 172 -7.30 81.59 9.05
N THR A 173 -6.51 82.61 9.40
CA THR A 173 -5.40 83.11 8.56
C THR A 173 -4.09 82.98 9.31
N GLN A 174 -3.09 82.36 8.67
CA GLN A 174 -1.74 82.20 9.20
C GLN A 174 -0.72 82.82 8.25
N ALA A 175 0.27 83.53 8.81
CA ALA A 175 1.43 83.98 8.04
C ALA A 175 2.41 82.81 7.83
N ILE A 176 2.74 82.53 6.58
CA ILE A 176 3.60 81.43 6.14
C ILE A 176 4.91 81.98 5.62
N THR A 177 6.03 81.50 6.17
CA THR A 177 7.35 81.63 5.57
C THR A 177 7.53 80.50 4.54
N PRO A 178 7.76 80.82 3.25
CA PRO A 178 7.94 79.80 2.21
C PRO A 178 9.11 78.86 2.48
N GLY A 179 8.99 77.62 2.01
CA GLY A 179 10.13 76.72 1.84
C GLY A 179 11.01 77.12 0.65
N THR A 180 11.97 76.26 0.31
CA THR A 180 12.86 76.46 -0.84
C THR A 180 12.06 76.58 -2.14
N LEU A 181 12.35 77.60 -2.95
CA LEU A 181 11.70 77.80 -4.24
C LEU A 181 11.85 76.58 -5.13
N GLY A 182 10.75 76.16 -5.74
CA GLY A 182 10.78 74.98 -6.60
C GLY A 182 10.80 73.64 -5.84
N PHE A 183 10.59 73.63 -4.51
CA PHE A 183 10.43 72.41 -3.70
C PHE A 183 9.16 72.47 -2.83
N LEU A 184 8.63 71.28 -2.52
CA LEU A 184 7.48 71.12 -1.64
C LEU A 184 7.86 71.33 -0.18
N TYR A 185 6.92 71.85 0.60
CA TYR A 185 7.03 71.91 2.05
C TYR A 185 5.65 71.84 2.71
N GLN A 186 5.63 71.29 3.92
CA GLN A 186 4.40 71.14 4.70
C GLN A 186 4.12 72.33 5.60
N ARG A 187 2.83 72.66 5.73
CA ARG A 187 2.34 73.60 6.73
C ARG A 187 1.08 73.06 7.40
N THR A 188 1.10 73.07 8.73
CA THR A 188 -0.05 72.75 9.58
C THR A 188 -0.68 74.03 10.09
N LEU A 189 -1.94 74.22 9.73
CA LEU A 189 -2.83 75.26 10.22
C LEU A 189 -3.59 74.70 11.43
N THR A 190 -3.19 75.06 12.64
CA THR A 190 -3.90 74.70 13.87
C THR A 190 -4.92 75.76 14.20
N PHE A 191 -6.19 75.37 14.38
CA PHE A 191 -7.24 76.32 14.74
C PHE A 191 -7.05 76.80 16.18
N PRO A 192 -7.20 78.11 16.47
CA PRO A 192 -7.06 78.65 17.83
C PRO A 192 -8.10 78.12 18.82
N ALA A 193 -9.27 77.72 18.32
CA ALA A 193 -10.30 76.98 19.04
C ALA A 193 -10.84 75.88 18.11
N PRO A 194 -11.17 74.68 18.61
CA PRO A 194 -11.70 73.62 17.77
C PRO A 194 -12.99 74.03 17.06
N VAL A 195 -13.12 73.65 15.78
CA VAL A 195 -14.27 74.02 14.94
C VAL A 195 -15.28 72.87 14.93
N ASN A 196 -16.48 73.09 15.48
CA ASN A 196 -17.56 72.11 15.48
C ASN A 196 -18.09 71.87 14.06
N VAL A 197 -18.23 70.61 13.67
CA VAL A 197 -18.80 70.21 12.36
C VAL A 197 -20.07 69.36 12.50
N SER A 198 -20.77 69.48 13.64
CA SER A 198 -21.82 68.54 14.09
C SER A 198 -23.25 68.77 13.59
N THR A 199 -23.52 69.70 12.67
CA THR A 199 -24.91 70.04 12.31
C THR A 199 -25.33 69.53 10.92
N GLU A 200 -25.94 68.34 10.94
CA GLU A 200 -26.83 67.71 9.93
C GLU A 200 -26.33 66.47 9.18
N VAL A 201 -27.31 65.62 8.87
CA VAL A 201 -27.21 64.24 8.41
C VAL A 201 -26.32 64.16 7.16
N ASP A 202 -25.27 63.33 7.26
CA ASP A 202 -24.23 63.04 6.25
C ASP A 202 -23.10 64.07 6.04
N ASN A 203 -22.84 64.93 7.05
CA ASN A 203 -21.66 65.81 7.27
C ASN A 203 -20.50 65.70 6.27
N THR A 204 -20.74 66.20 5.06
CA THR A 204 -19.71 66.38 4.05
C THR A 204 -19.22 67.83 4.16
N ILE A 205 -17.91 68.06 4.33
CA ILE A 205 -17.34 69.43 4.45
C ILE A 205 -16.46 69.79 3.26
N THR A 206 -16.38 71.09 2.96
CA THR A 206 -15.53 71.69 1.93
C THR A 206 -14.51 72.65 2.53
N VAL A 207 -13.22 72.38 2.32
CA VAL A 207 -12.12 73.24 2.77
C VAL A 207 -11.68 74.16 1.64
N MET A 208 -11.67 75.47 1.89
CA MET A 208 -11.22 76.50 0.96
C MET A 208 -9.94 77.16 1.48
N LEU A 209 -8.91 77.20 0.63
CA LEU A 209 -7.62 77.85 0.91
C LEU A 209 -7.44 79.10 0.06
N THR A 210 -6.87 80.16 0.62
CA THR A 210 -6.60 81.40 -0.10
C THR A 210 -5.26 81.97 0.34
N ALA A 211 -4.28 81.99 -0.58
CA ALA A 211 -3.01 82.64 -0.37
C ALA A 211 -3.07 84.12 -0.75
N SER A 212 -2.35 84.98 -0.03
CA SER A 212 -2.23 86.42 -0.35
C SER A 212 -1.30 86.70 -1.53
N ARG A 213 -0.75 85.66 -2.16
CA ARG A 213 0.16 85.70 -3.31
C ARG A 213 -0.32 84.74 -4.39
N ASN A 214 -0.01 85.08 -5.64
CA ASN A 214 -0.46 84.38 -6.85
C ASN A 214 0.54 83.34 -7.39
N ASP A 215 1.68 83.15 -6.72
CA ASP A 215 2.70 82.16 -7.08
C ASP A 215 2.84 81.01 -6.06
N VAL A 216 1.83 80.86 -5.20
CA VAL A 216 1.67 79.76 -4.23
C VAL A 216 0.70 78.75 -4.82
N PHE A 217 1.09 77.48 -4.85
CA PHE A 217 0.32 76.39 -5.44
C PHE A 217 0.20 75.23 -4.45
N TRP A 218 -0.89 74.47 -4.56
CA TRP A 218 -1.19 73.23 -3.84
C TRP A 218 -1.99 72.30 -4.77
N VAL A 219 -1.93 70.98 -4.56
CA VAL A 219 -2.56 69.96 -5.42
C VAL A 219 -3.41 69.01 -4.57
N LEU A 220 -4.60 68.64 -5.06
CA LEU A 220 -5.44 67.56 -4.53
C LEU A 220 -5.56 66.47 -5.62
N GLY A 221 -5.35 65.20 -5.28
CA GLY A 221 -5.43 64.10 -6.23
C GLY A 221 -6.37 63.02 -5.73
N GLU A 222 -7.60 62.99 -6.24
CA GLU A 222 -8.50 61.83 -6.09
C GLU A 222 -9.34 61.55 -7.34
N THR A 223 -9.68 60.26 -7.50
CA THR A 223 -10.82 59.76 -8.28
C THR A 223 -12.00 59.54 -7.34
N PRO A 224 -13.22 60.05 -7.64
CA PRO A 224 -14.39 59.79 -6.81
C PRO A 224 -14.89 58.35 -7.01
N VAL A 225 -15.27 57.68 -5.92
CA VAL A 225 -16.12 56.48 -5.98
C VAL A 225 -17.58 56.96 -6.00
N VAL A 226 -18.22 56.93 -7.17
CA VAL A 226 -19.67 56.96 -7.31
C VAL A 226 -20.10 55.63 -7.92
N GLY A 227 -20.90 54.87 -7.16
CA GLY A 227 -21.47 53.61 -7.62
C GLY A 227 -22.48 53.82 -8.76
N ALA A 228 -22.20 53.12 -9.87
CA ALA A 228 -23.02 52.70 -11.01
C ALA A 228 -24.05 53.66 -11.65
N MET A 229 -23.79 53.98 -12.91
CA MET A 229 -24.78 54.33 -13.93
C MET A 229 -25.54 53.05 -14.37
N PRO A 230 -26.89 53.03 -14.38
CA PRO A 230 -27.65 51.93 -14.98
C PRO A 230 -27.45 51.86 -16.50
N VAL A 231 -27.39 50.63 -17.00
CA VAL A 231 -27.16 50.24 -18.39
C VAL A 231 -28.19 50.87 -19.34
N GLY A 232 -27.77 51.64 -20.36
CA GLY A 232 -28.66 51.91 -21.49
C GLY A 232 -28.47 53.09 -22.44
N GLU A 233 -27.52 54.04 -22.31
CA GLU A 233 -27.47 55.18 -23.26
C GLU A 233 -26.10 55.49 -23.87
N THR A 234 -26.14 55.81 -25.17
CA THR A 234 -25.04 56.14 -26.09
C THR A 234 -25.01 57.64 -26.41
N GLY A 235 -23.83 58.27 -26.41
CA GLY A 235 -23.60 59.53 -27.16
C GLY A 235 -22.93 60.68 -26.39
N ASN A 236 -21.80 61.15 -26.93
CA ASN A 236 -20.84 62.14 -26.41
C ASN A 236 -21.34 63.61 -26.40
N GLY A 237 -20.80 64.45 -25.49
CA GLY A 237 -20.46 65.85 -25.86
C GLY A 237 -20.47 66.99 -24.82
N PHE A 238 -19.55 66.99 -23.82
CA PHE A 238 -18.84 68.12 -23.12
C PHE A 238 -19.61 69.24 -22.38
N VAL A 239 -19.13 69.84 -21.26
CA VAL A 239 -17.86 70.64 -21.06
C VAL A 239 -17.40 70.65 -19.56
N THR A 240 -16.25 70.05 -19.16
CA THR A 240 -14.84 70.58 -19.04
C THR A 240 -14.61 71.33 -17.70
N ARG A 241 -13.98 70.82 -16.61
CA ARG A 241 -12.67 70.16 -16.35
C ARG A 241 -11.46 70.85 -16.98
N CYS A 242 -10.53 71.39 -16.19
CA CYS A 242 -9.25 71.90 -16.70
C CYS A 242 -8.31 70.72 -17.03
N GLY A 243 -8.48 70.14 -18.22
CA GLY A 243 -7.50 69.22 -18.83
C GLY A 243 -8.13 68.03 -19.54
N SER A 244 -8.71 68.27 -20.71
CA SER A 244 -9.18 67.19 -21.61
C SER A 244 -8.09 66.76 -22.59
N ALA A 245 -8.09 65.47 -22.94
CA ALA A 245 -7.44 64.96 -24.13
C ALA A 245 -8.04 65.64 -25.39
N THR A 246 -7.35 66.63 -25.96
CA THR A 246 -7.09 66.81 -27.40
C THR A 246 -6.54 68.22 -27.70
N SER A 247 -5.37 68.25 -28.36
CA SER A 247 -4.62 69.39 -28.89
C SER A 247 -3.91 70.33 -27.89
N ASN A 248 -2.65 70.57 -28.22
CA ASN A 248 -1.57 71.13 -27.43
C ASN A 248 -1.78 72.62 -27.07
N ASN A 249 -1.95 72.91 -25.78
CA ASN A 249 -1.68 74.23 -25.19
C ASN A 249 -0.62 74.12 -24.08
N GLY A 250 0.62 73.79 -24.46
CA GLY A 250 1.81 74.44 -23.88
C GLY A 250 2.12 74.28 -22.39
N CYS A 251 1.59 73.30 -21.66
CA CYS A 251 2.05 72.98 -20.30
C CYS A 251 2.92 71.72 -20.26
N THR A 252 4.01 71.70 -21.03
CA THR A 252 5.16 70.83 -20.72
C THR A 252 6.07 71.55 -19.73
N ARG A 253 5.81 71.35 -18.44
CA ARG A 253 6.89 71.19 -17.45
C ARG A 253 6.57 70.00 -16.58
N ASN A 254 7.00 68.85 -17.07
CA ASN A 254 7.18 67.65 -16.27
C ASN A 254 8.33 67.94 -15.29
N PHE A 255 8.04 68.47 -14.10
CA PHE A 255 9.02 68.45 -13.02
C PHE A 255 9.09 66.98 -12.60
N GLY A 256 10.01 66.22 -13.19
CA GLY A 256 10.19 64.77 -12.99
C GLY A 256 10.63 64.41 -11.58
N LEU A 257 9.86 64.82 -10.57
CA LEU A 257 10.01 64.47 -9.18
C LEU A 257 8.82 63.58 -8.80
N PRO A 258 9.07 62.34 -8.34
CA PRO A 258 8.03 61.52 -7.72
C PRO A 258 7.69 62.13 -6.36
N ASN A 259 6.50 62.72 -6.24
CA ASN A 259 6.08 63.41 -5.01
C ASN A 259 4.74 62.83 -4.54
N ASN A 260 4.68 62.39 -3.28
CA ASN A 260 3.44 62.16 -2.56
C ASN A 260 2.92 63.51 -2.07
N PHE A 261 1.71 63.91 -2.48
CA PHE A 261 1.05 65.12 -1.97
C PHE A 261 -0.13 64.72 -1.08
N ALA A 262 -0.21 65.30 0.11
CA ALA A 262 -1.23 64.99 1.11
C ALA A 262 -1.84 66.26 1.71
N MET A 263 -3.17 66.22 1.87
CA MET A 263 -3.86 67.01 2.88
C MET A 263 -4.23 66.10 4.04
N THR A 264 -3.97 66.53 5.27
CA THR A 264 -4.32 65.78 6.48
C THR A 264 -5.22 66.63 7.36
N ILE A 265 -6.41 66.13 7.68
CA ILE A 265 -7.35 66.80 8.60
C ILE A 265 -7.41 66.02 9.91
N ARG A 266 -7.30 66.74 11.03
CA ARG A 266 -7.41 66.17 12.38
C ARG A 266 -8.63 66.70 13.11
N ALA A 267 -9.36 65.80 13.76
CA ALA A 267 -10.47 66.14 14.65
C ALA A 267 -10.55 65.19 15.86
N SER A 268 -11.21 65.65 16.92
CA SER A 268 -11.53 64.88 18.14
C SER A 268 -13.04 64.61 18.24
N GLY A 269 -13.46 63.54 18.91
CA GLY A 269 -14.88 63.16 19.09
C GLY A 269 -15.10 62.25 20.32
N PRO A 270 -16.35 61.82 20.59
CA PRO A 270 -16.69 60.95 21.71
C PRO A 270 -15.90 59.63 21.69
N PRO A 271 -15.64 59.04 22.87
CA PRO A 271 -14.95 57.77 22.96
C PRO A 271 -15.75 56.65 22.25
N PRO A 272 -15.10 55.59 21.72
CA PRO A 272 -15.82 54.55 20.96
C PRO A 272 -16.91 53.81 21.75
N ASN A 273 -16.76 53.76 23.07
CA ASN A 273 -17.67 53.13 24.03
C ASN A 273 -18.62 54.12 24.70
N ASP A 274 -19.00 55.18 23.98
CA ASP A 274 -19.94 56.21 24.44
C ASP A 274 -21.38 55.68 24.64
N LEU A 275 -21.69 54.42 24.30
CA LEU A 275 -23.01 53.79 24.49
C LEU A 275 -22.86 52.39 25.06
N CYS A 276 -23.84 51.93 25.85
CA CYS A 276 -23.81 50.57 26.43
C CYS A 276 -23.71 49.44 25.39
N ALA A 277 -24.16 49.66 24.15
CA ALA A 277 -24.09 48.67 23.08
C ALA A 277 -22.63 48.41 22.64
N ASN A 278 -21.74 49.37 22.89
CA ASN A 278 -20.34 49.33 22.54
C ASN A 278 -19.44 49.32 23.79
N ALA A 279 -19.97 48.85 24.93
CA ALA A 279 -19.21 48.77 26.17
C ALA A 279 -17.95 47.90 25.99
N ILE A 280 -16.83 48.33 26.58
CA ILE A 280 -15.56 47.59 26.52
C ILE A 280 -15.62 46.43 27.52
N VAL A 281 -15.30 45.21 27.08
CA VAL A 281 -15.19 44.06 27.98
C VAL A 281 -13.98 44.22 28.91
N VAL A 282 -14.17 44.01 30.21
CA VAL A 282 -13.15 44.22 31.26
C VAL A 282 -13.03 43.03 32.21
N ASP A 283 -11.84 42.88 32.78
CA ASP A 283 -11.45 41.96 33.84
C ASP A 283 -10.79 42.73 35.02
N ASN A 284 -10.02 42.04 35.88
CA ASN A 284 -9.23 42.70 36.91
C ASN A 284 -8.06 43.50 36.30
N GLY A 285 -8.12 44.83 36.40
CA GLY A 285 -7.07 45.67 35.84
C GLY A 285 -7.36 47.16 35.93
N THR A 286 -6.48 47.95 35.31
CA THR A 286 -6.61 49.41 35.21
C THR A 286 -6.91 49.81 33.77
N TYR A 287 -8.02 50.51 33.58
CA TYR A 287 -8.52 50.95 32.28
C TYR A 287 -8.50 52.46 32.18
N ASN A 288 -7.63 53.01 31.33
CA ASN A 288 -7.55 54.46 31.12
C ASN A 288 -8.70 54.94 30.22
N GLY A 289 -9.33 56.06 30.56
CA GLY A 289 -10.42 56.66 29.79
C GLY A 289 -10.50 58.18 29.93
N TYR A 290 -11.45 58.80 29.25
CA TYR A 290 -11.75 60.23 29.38
C TYR A 290 -13.21 60.53 29.00
N THR A 291 -13.81 61.54 29.61
CA THR A 291 -15.23 61.91 29.45
C THR A 291 -15.45 63.25 28.73
N THR A 292 -14.39 63.87 28.20
CA THR A 292 -14.39 65.24 27.62
C THR A 292 -15.33 65.44 26.42
N PHE A 293 -15.91 64.38 25.87
CA PHE A 293 -16.85 64.40 24.74
C PHE A 293 -18.14 63.62 24.99
N GLY A 294 -18.29 62.94 26.14
CA GLY A 294 -19.58 62.38 26.57
C GLY A 294 -20.49 63.56 26.90
N SER A 295 -21.68 63.60 26.32
CA SER A 295 -22.57 64.75 26.43
C SER A 295 -22.91 65.10 27.88
N ILE A 296 -22.93 66.40 28.17
CA ILE A 296 -23.51 67.00 29.37
C ILE A 296 -25.02 66.71 29.34
N ASP A 297 -25.45 65.62 29.96
CA ASP A 297 -26.84 65.37 30.30
C ASP A 297 -27.14 65.82 31.73
N ALA A 298 -28.27 66.52 31.87
CA ALA A 298 -28.76 67.12 33.10
C ALA A 298 -28.79 66.13 34.28
N PRO A 299 -28.58 66.58 35.52
CA PRO A 299 -28.28 65.73 36.67
C PRO A 299 -29.43 64.76 36.98
N GLY A 300 -29.28 63.51 36.52
CA GLY A 300 -30.04 62.37 37.02
C GLY A 300 -29.49 61.96 38.38
N ALA A 301 -30.22 62.33 39.44
CA ALA A 301 -29.90 61.99 40.81
C ALA A 301 -30.05 60.47 41.01
N PHE A 302 -28.94 59.80 41.30
CA PHE A 302 -28.85 58.39 41.68
C PHE A 302 -29.32 57.38 40.64
N CYS A 303 -28.73 56.20 40.76
CA CYS A 303 -29.02 55.01 39.98
C CYS A 303 -30.52 54.65 40.21
N GLY A 304 -31.42 55.05 39.29
CA GLY A 304 -32.87 54.94 39.52
C GLY A 304 -33.85 55.76 38.65
N THR A 305 -33.42 56.73 37.82
CA THR A 305 -34.37 57.43 36.93
C THR A 305 -33.85 57.60 35.50
N ALA A 306 -34.47 56.87 34.57
CA ALA A 306 -34.62 57.16 33.12
C ALA A 306 -33.42 57.76 32.34
N ALA A 307 -32.22 57.17 32.47
CA ALA A 307 -31.09 57.40 31.56
C ALA A 307 -30.39 56.06 31.27
N GLN A 308 -31.11 55.10 30.68
CA GLN A 308 -30.61 53.72 30.48
C GLN A 308 -29.78 53.51 29.20
N THR A 309 -29.50 54.58 28.45
CA THR A 309 -28.68 54.58 27.22
C THR A 309 -27.95 55.92 27.03
N ALA A 310 -27.71 56.66 28.11
CA ALA A 310 -27.09 57.99 28.01
C ALA A 310 -25.66 57.88 27.46
N PRO A 311 -25.24 58.82 26.60
CA PRO A 311 -23.88 58.80 26.08
C PRO A 311 -22.83 59.11 27.15
N ASP A 312 -22.00 58.13 27.51
CA ASP A 312 -20.79 58.30 28.33
C ASP A 312 -19.89 57.05 28.25
N VAL A 313 -18.82 56.92 29.04
CA VAL A 313 -17.85 55.81 28.88
C VAL A 313 -18.33 54.51 29.53
N TRP A 314 -18.67 53.50 28.71
CA TRP A 314 -19.20 52.20 29.15
C TRP A 314 -18.16 51.05 29.11
N TYR A 315 -18.19 50.21 30.14
CA TYR A 315 -17.45 48.95 30.28
C TYR A 315 -18.41 47.82 30.66
N MET A 316 -18.05 46.56 30.43
CA MET A 316 -18.88 45.40 30.78
C MET A 316 -18.07 44.14 31.12
N PHE A 317 -18.66 43.23 31.89
CA PHE A 317 -18.13 41.88 32.08
C PHE A 317 -19.29 40.90 32.30
N ASP A 318 -19.06 39.63 31.99
CA ASP A 318 -20.04 38.57 32.20
C ASP A 318 -19.72 37.83 33.49
N ASP A 319 -20.72 37.68 34.37
CA ASP A 319 -20.59 36.83 35.55
C ASP A 319 -20.98 35.39 35.20
N ILE A 320 -19.98 34.52 35.18
CA ILE A 320 -20.12 33.08 34.93
C ILE A 320 -19.83 32.23 36.19
N SER A 321 -19.64 32.87 37.34
CA SER A 321 -19.16 32.20 38.55
C SER A 321 -20.16 31.25 39.22
N ASN A 322 -21.44 31.27 38.81
CA ASN A 322 -22.58 30.55 39.43
C ASN A 322 -22.87 30.87 40.92
N SER A 323 -21.90 31.45 41.66
CA SER A 323 -21.99 31.77 43.09
C SER A 323 -22.02 33.26 43.38
N GLY A 324 -21.71 34.10 42.39
CA GLY A 324 -21.53 35.54 42.55
C GLY A 324 -20.15 35.89 43.13
N MET A 325 -19.71 37.12 42.86
CA MET A 325 -18.39 37.65 43.17
C MET A 325 -18.49 39.03 43.81
N ASN A 326 -17.51 39.41 44.63
CA ASN A 326 -17.42 40.77 45.19
C ASN A 326 -16.52 41.64 44.31
N VAL A 327 -17.12 42.49 43.49
CA VAL A 327 -16.42 43.34 42.52
C VAL A 327 -16.32 44.77 43.05
N THR A 328 -15.13 45.35 42.88
CA THR A 328 -14.82 46.75 43.19
C THR A 328 -14.43 47.47 41.91
N ALA A 329 -15.13 48.57 41.59
CA ALA A 329 -14.79 49.49 40.51
C ALA A 329 -14.46 50.86 41.11
N THR A 330 -13.26 51.38 40.87
CA THR A 330 -12.81 52.66 41.44
C THR A 330 -12.06 53.53 40.43
N THR A 331 -12.37 54.82 40.43
CA THR A 331 -11.61 55.85 39.71
C THR A 331 -10.57 56.54 40.60
N CYS A 332 -10.35 56.04 41.83
CA CYS A 332 -9.29 56.49 42.74
C CYS A 332 -7.91 56.32 42.06
N SER A 333 -7.41 57.35 41.40
CA SER A 333 -6.11 57.38 40.72
C SER A 333 -5.51 58.79 40.72
N PRO A 334 -4.18 58.93 40.84
CA PRO A 334 -3.49 60.20 40.60
C PRO A 334 -3.70 60.77 39.19
N ASN A 335 -4.03 59.93 38.21
CA ASN A 335 -4.25 60.38 36.82
C ASN A 335 -5.71 60.80 36.56
N THR A 336 -6.63 60.52 37.48
CA THR A 336 -8.02 60.96 37.39
C THR A 336 -8.11 62.41 37.85
N ASN A 337 -8.47 63.32 36.94
CA ASN A 337 -8.28 64.76 37.16
C ASN A 337 -9.57 65.59 37.27
N TYR A 338 -10.71 64.93 37.42
CA TYR A 338 -12.01 65.56 37.52
C TYR A 338 -12.91 64.82 38.49
N ASP A 339 -14.01 65.47 38.84
CA ASP A 339 -15.08 64.93 39.69
C ASP A 339 -15.83 63.80 38.93
N THR A 340 -15.51 62.55 39.26
CA THR A 340 -16.01 61.35 38.57
C THR A 340 -17.19 60.73 39.31
N LYS A 341 -18.09 60.10 38.57
CA LYS A 341 -19.18 59.27 39.07
C LYS A 341 -19.16 57.91 38.38
N ILE A 342 -19.35 56.83 39.15
CA ILE A 342 -19.48 55.45 38.64
C ILE A 342 -20.92 54.98 38.85
N SER A 343 -21.53 54.41 37.82
CA SER A 343 -22.81 53.72 37.90
C SER A 343 -22.68 52.28 37.37
N VAL A 344 -23.20 51.31 38.09
CA VAL A 344 -23.16 49.88 37.76
C VAL A 344 -24.56 49.36 37.53
N TYR A 345 -24.73 48.62 36.44
CA TYR A 345 -25.98 48.01 36.02
C TYR A 345 -25.80 46.53 35.75
N ARG A 346 -26.90 45.77 35.74
CA ARG A 346 -26.97 44.40 35.24
C ARG A 346 -28.05 44.23 34.18
N GLY A 347 -27.95 43.18 33.38
CA GLY A 347 -28.92 42.82 32.35
C GLY A 347 -28.38 43.10 30.95
N VAL A 348 -29.26 43.46 30.01
CA VAL A 348 -28.89 43.72 28.61
C VAL A 348 -29.01 45.21 28.29
N CYS A 349 -28.13 45.73 27.44
CA CYS A 349 -28.20 47.13 26.99
C CYS A 349 -29.59 47.44 26.40
N GLY A 350 -30.22 48.53 26.88
CA GLY A 350 -31.61 48.89 26.58
C GLY A 350 -32.66 48.38 27.59
N ALA A 351 -32.29 47.48 28.51
CA ALA A 351 -33.12 47.00 29.62
C ALA A 351 -32.29 46.83 30.90
N LEU A 352 -31.43 47.82 31.19
CA LEU A 352 -30.46 47.77 32.28
C LEU A 352 -31.10 48.04 33.65
N VAL A 353 -30.79 47.20 34.63
CA VAL A 353 -31.24 47.34 36.01
C VAL A 353 -30.08 47.84 36.87
N CYS A 354 -30.28 48.94 37.59
CA CYS A 354 -29.26 49.48 38.47
C CYS A 354 -28.85 48.49 39.58
N VAL A 355 -27.54 48.35 39.78
CA VAL A 355 -26.91 47.54 40.84
C VAL A 355 -26.33 48.44 41.93
N GLY A 356 -25.69 49.55 41.55
CA GLY A 356 -25.09 50.49 42.50
C GLY A 356 -24.45 51.68 41.81
N GLY A 357 -24.05 52.69 42.56
CA GLY A 357 -23.32 53.85 42.03
C GLY A 357 -22.80 54.75 43.13
N ASN A 358 -21.75 55.51 42.84
CA ASN A 358 -21.12 56.45 43.76
C ASN A 358 -20.59 57.66 42.96
N ASP A 359 -20.61 58.84 43.56
CA ASP A 359 -20.04 60.09 43.02
C ASP A 359 -18.82 60.58 43.81
N ASP A 360 -18.77 60.40 45.12
CA ASP A 360 -17.63 60.82 45.93
C ASP A 360 -17.15 59.69 46.86
N ASP A 361 -15.86 59.37 46.80
CA ASP A 361 -15.16 58.54 47.76
C ASP A 361 -14.07 59.37 48.46
N PHE A 362 -14.39 59.78 49.69
CA PHE A 362 -13.50 60.55 50.57
C PHE A 362 -12.18 59.85 50.92
N SER A 363 -12.04 58.55 50.61
CA SER A 363 -10.78 57.83 50.76
C SER A 363 -9.81 58.02 49.59
N CYS A 364 -10.25 58.58 48.46
CA CYS A 364 -9.38 58.79 47.31
C CYS A 364 -8.31 59.90 47.55
N PRO A 365 -7.09 59.76 46.99
CA PRO A 365 -5.96 60.68 47.22
C PRO A 365 -6.17 62.13 46.77
N SER A 366 -7.16 62.40 45.91
CA SER A 366 -7.40 63.67 45.20
C SER A 366 -8.39 64.61 45.90
N GLY A 367 -8.67 64.38 47.18
CA GLY A 367 -9.55 65.25 47.97
C GLY A 367 -11.03 64.84 47.96
N GLY A 368 -11.32 63.58 47.62
CA GLY A 368 -12.64 62.98 47.77
C GLY A 368 -13.57 63.03 46.56
N LEU A 369 -13.13 63.62 45.44
CA LEU A 369 -13.93 63.85 44.23
C LEU A 369 -13.89 62.67 43.22
N GLN A 370 -13.31 61.54 43.60
CA GLN A 370 -13.22 60.35 42.75
C GLN A 370 -14.12 59.27 43.34
N SER A 371 -14.55 58.32 42.53
CA SER A 371 -15.62 57.39 42.88
C SER A 371 -15.12 55.97 43.11
N THR A 372 -15.74 55.27 44.06
CA THR A 372 -15.58 53.82 44.25
C THR A 372 -16.95 53.17 44.46
N VAL A 373 -17.21 52.07 43.77
CA VAL A 373 -18.42 51.25 43.92
C VAL A 373 -18.01 49.81 44.22
N ASN A 374 -18.55 49.26 45.31
CA ASN A 374 -18.44 47.85 45.66
C ASN A 374 -19.81 47.19 45.47
N PHE A 375 -19.86 46.07 44.77
CA PHE A 375 -21.09 45.33 44.52
C PHE A 375 -20.85 43.83 44.46
N THR A 376 -21.89 43.06 44.75
CA THR A 376 -21.87 41.60 44.63
C THR A 376 -22.64 41.19 43.39
N THR A 377 -22.02 40.35 42.56
CA THR A 377 -22.64 39.82 41.35
C THR A 377 -23.52 38.60 41.66
N ASP A 378 -24.38 38.17 40.74
CA ASP A 378 -25.42 37.14 40.99
C ASP A 378 -25.10 35.74 40.40
N GLY A 379 -23.91 35.56 39.87
CA GLY A 379 -23.39 34.31 39.30
C GLY A 379 -23.77 34.08 37.83
N SER A 380 -24.60 34.94 37.22
CA SER A 380 -25.18 34.64 35.90
C SER A 380 -25.52 35.85 35.01
N SER A 381 -25.55 37.08 35.54
CA SER A 381 -25.87 38.28 34.77
C SER A 381 -24.66 38.94 34.15
N ASN A 382 -24.87 39.64 33.03
CA ASN A 382 -23.91 40.60 32.48
C ASN A 382 -23.98 41.89 33.29
N TYR A 383 -22.83 42.46 33.63
CA TYR A 383 -22.70 43.71 34.38
C TYR A 383 -22.09 44.80 33.50
N TYR A 384 -22.64 46.01 33.58
CA TYR A 384 -22.19 47.19 32.84
C TYR A 384 -21.76 48.27 33.82
N ILE A 385 -20.58 48.86 33.61
CA ILE A 385 -20.00 49.93 34.42
C ILE A 385 -19.91 51.19 33.55
N MET A 386 -20.58 52.24 33.96
CA MET A 386 -20.55 53.56 33.31
C MET A 386 -19.71 54.52 34.16
N VAL A 387 -18.68 55.11 33.56
CA VAL A 387 -17.88 56.18 34.18
C VAL A 387 -18.28 57.50 33.54
N HIS A 388 -18.66 58.46 34.37
CA HIS A 388 -19.16 59.76 33.92
C HIS A 388 -18.73 60.88 34.86
N GLY A 389 -19.04 62.13 34.51
CA GLY A 389 -18.81 63.28 35.38
C GLY A 389 -19.96 63.61 36.32
N PHE A 390 -19.66 64.19 37.48
CA PHE A 390 -20.68 64.88 38.27
C PHE A 390 -21.01 66.23 37.63
N SER A 391 -22.30 66.49 37.41
CA SER A 391 -22.82 67.69 36.74
C SER A 391 -22.25 67.88 35.31
N THR A 392 -21.31 68.80 35.12
CA THR A 392 -20.66 69.09 33.82
C THR A 392 -19.16 68.83 33.84
N SER A 393 -18.67 68.22 34.92
CA SER A 393 -17.26 67.89 35.09
C SER A 393 -16.87 66.84 34.06
N ASN A 394 -15.68 66.97 33.47
CA ASN A 394 -15.16 65.96 32.56
C ASN A 394 -13.64 66.02 32.57
N GLY A 395 -13.02 64.94 32.12
CA GLY A 395 -11.56 64.84 32.12
C GLY A 395 -11.09 63.42 31.88
N VAL A 396 -9.82 63.18 32.19
CA VAL A 396 -9.21 61.84 32.10
C VAL A 396 -9.43 61.09 33.40
N PHE A 397 -9.58 59.77 33.33
CA PHE A 397 -9.67 58.88 34.49
C PHE A 397 -8.91 57.57 34.26
N ASP A 398 -8.54 56.91 35.35
CA ASP A 398 -8.18 55.49 35.36
C ASP A 398 -9.26 54.74 36.14
N LEU A 399 -9.90 53.75 35.52
CA LEU A 399 -10.86 52.85 36.15
C LEU A 399 -10.12 51.58 36.59
N ASN A 400 -9.93 51.39 37.88
CA ASN A 400 -9.40 50.16 38.46
C ASN A 400 -10.54 49.22 38.82
N ILE A 401 -10.49 48.00 38.30
CA ILE A 401 -11.46 46.95 38.58
C ILE A 401 -10.74 45.80 39.27
N SER A 402 -11.35 45.25 40.33
CA SER A 402 -10.82 44.12 41.07
C SER A 402 -11.96 43.24 41.62
N GLY A 403 -11.68 41.96 41.84
CA GLY A 403 -12.64 41.00 42.38
C GLY A 403 -13.50 40.28 41.33
N ILE A 404 -13.20 40.46 40.04
CA ILE A 404 -13.74 39.61 38.96
C ILE A 404 -12.92 38.30 38.93
N ILE A 405 -13.59 37.17 38.97
CA ILE A 405 -13.04 35.83 38.78
C ILE A 405 -13.62 35.34 37.46
N ILE A 406 -12.78 35.17 36.45
CA ILE A 406 -13.15 34.53 35.19
C ILE A 406 -12.51 33.13 35.26
N GLY A 407 -13.33 32.07 35.36
CA GLY A 407 -12.83 30.70 35.41
C GLY A 407 -11.96 30.40 34.20
N SER A 408 -10.72 29.97 34.42
CA SER A 408 -9.81 29.57 33.35
C SER A 408 -10.15 28.15 32.89
N ALA A 409 -9.90 27.82 31.62
CA ALA A 409 -10.12 26.44 31.17
C ALA A 409 -9.04 25.52 31.79
N PRO A 410 -9.40 24.29 32.18
CA PRO A 410 -8.47 23.35 32.78
C PRO A 410 -7.36 22.95 31.81
N LEU A 411 -6.18 22.60 32.34
CA LEU A 411 -5.09 22.00 31.58
C LEU A 411 -5.12 20.48 31.74
N ILE A 412 -5.39 19.75 30.64
CA ILE A 412 -5.34 18.29 30.60
C ILE A 412 -4.03 17.80 29.97
N ALA A 413 -3.46 16.72 30.54
CA ALA A 413 -2.34 15.99 29.98
C ALA A 413 -2.69 14.51 29.85
N CYS A 414 -2.73 14.04 28.61
CA CYS A 414 -2.92 12.62 28.29
C CYS A 414 -1.62 11.82 28.51
N PRO A 415 -1.72 10.49 28.70
CA PRO A 415 -0.59 9.58 28.51
C PRO A 415 0.05 9.78 27.13
N SER A 416 1.31 9.35 26.98
CA SER A 416 1.87 9.10 25.65
C SER A 416 1.20 7.88 25.02
N ASP A 417 1.34 7.73 23.69
CA ASP A 417 0.91 6.52 23.00
C ASP A 417 1.54 5.27 23.64
N ILE A 418 0.74 4.21 23.71
CA ILE A 418 1.09 2.97 24.41
C ILE A 418 1.09 1.82 23.42
N THR A 419 2.17 1.03 23.40
CA THR A 419 2.24 -0.23 22.65
C THR A 419 2.38 -1.40 23.61
N ILE A 420 1.53 -2.41 23.45
CA ILE A 420 1.51 -3.63 24.26
C ILE A 420 1.25 -4.84 23.37
N ASN A 421 1.47 -6.02 23.93
CA ASN A 421 1.05 -7.27 23.30
C ASN A 421 -0.38 -7.62 23.72
N ASN A 422 -1.03 -8.50 22.96
CA ASN A 422 -2.28 -9.13 23.37
C ASN A 422 -2.13 -9.96 24.65
N ASP A 423 -3.24 -10.12 25.38
CA ASP A 423 -3.32 -11.00 26.53
C ASP A 423 -3.36 -12.47 26.06
N PRO A 424 -2.72 -13.43 26.77
CA PRO A 424 -2.69 -14.82 26.34
C PRO A 424 -4.08 -15.42 26.08
N GLY A 425 -4.25 -16.00 24.90
CA GLY A 425 -5.50 -16.60 24.43
C GLY A 425 -6.62 -15.60 24.13
N GLN A 426 -6.33 -14.30 23.96
CA GLN A 426 -7.29 -13.26 23.60
C GLN A 426 -6.79 -12.42 22.43
N CYS A 427 -7.67 -12.05 21.49
CA CYS A 427 -7.31 -11.12 20.41
C CYS A 427 -7.37 -9.65 20.82
N GLY A 428 -6.60 -9.31 21.84
CA GLY A 428 -6.57 -7.98 22.43
C GLY A 428 -6.04 -8.02 23.86
N ALA A 429 -5.97 -6.86 24.50
CA ALA A 429 -5.48 -6.74 25.86
C ALA A 429 -6.33 -5.78 26.70
N VAL A 430 -6.44 -6.06 28.00
CA VAL A 430 -7.06 -5.14 28.96
C VAL A 430 -6.04 -4.10 29.42
N MET A 431 -6.37 -2.81 29.28
CA MET A 431 -5.43 -1.74 29.60
C MET A 431 -5.94 -0.74 30.61
N ASN A 432 -5.09 -0.47 31.61
CA ASN A 432 -5.28 0.58 32.58
C ASN A 432 -4.35 1.75 32.26
N PHE A 433 -4.92 2.95 32.22
CA PHE A 433 -4.23 4.21 32.00
C PHE A 433 -4.85 5.31 32.84
N SER A 434 -4.13 6.42 32.99
CA SER A 434 -4.57 7.59 33.76
C SER A 434 -4.00 8.86 33.14
N GLY A 435 -4.85 9.88 32.95
CA GLY A 435 -4.42 11.24 32.62
C GLY A 435 -4.29 12.10 33.88
N THR A 436 -3.77 13.32 33.71
CA THR A 436 -3.79 14.35 34.75
C THR A 436 -4.49 15.60 34.25
N ALA A 437 -5.21 16.28 35.14
CA ALA A 437 -5.88 17.54 34.84
C ALA A 437 -5.70 18.50 36.02
N ILE A 438 -5.21 19.71 35.72
CA ILE A 438 -5.01 20.77 36.70
C ILE A 438 -5.72 22.01 36.21
N ASP A 439 -6.48 22.62 37.10
CA ASP A 439 -7.09 23.92 36.92
C ASP A 439 -6.56 24.93 37.95
N ALA A 440 -6.49 26.22 37.57
CA ALA A 440 -5.94 27.25 38.44
C ALA A 440 -6.85 27.56 39.64
N GLU A 441 -8.16 27.42 39.47
CA GLU A 441 -9.19 27.71 40.47
C GLU A 441 -9.55 26.45 41.28
N ASP A 442 -9.73 25.31 40.60
CA ASP A 442 -10.17 24.04 41.20
C ASP A 442 -9.03 23.11 41.65
N GLY A 443 -7.78 23.39 41.25
CA GLY A 443 -6.63 22.58 41.59
C GLY A 443 -6.57 21.26 40.81
N ASP A 444 -6.29 20.14 41.48
CA ASP A 444 -6.21 18.83 40.82
C ASP A 444 -7.62 18.23 40.65
N ILE A 445 -8.07 18.20 39.39
CA ILE A 445 -9.36 17.66 38.98
C ILE A 445 -9.21 16.36 38.17
N SER A 446 -8.07 15.67 38.27
CA SER A 446 -7.79 14.43 37.52
C SER A 446 -8.83 13.33 37.78
N ALA A 447 -9.50 13.34 38.94
CA ALA A 447 -10.58 12.41 39.27
C ALA A 447 -11.86 12.59 38.44
N ASN A 448 -12.01 13.75 37.78
CA ASN A 448 -13.17 14.09 36.95
C ASN A 448 -12.97 13.75 35.47
N ILE A 449 -11.79 13.24 35.07
CA ILE A 449 -11.50 12.86 33.69
C ILE A 449 -12.42 11.70 33.27
N ILE A 450 -13.08 11.86 32.14
CA ILE A 450 -13.85 10.83 31.46
C ILE A 450 -13.08 10.38 30.23
N ALA A 451 -12.80 9.09 30.10
CA ALA A 451 -12.11 8.51 28.96
C ALA A 451 -13.05 7.62 28.13
N THR A 452 -12.93 7.71 26.81
CA THR A 452 -13.68 6.87 25.87
C THR A 452 -12.72 6.24 24.86
N PRO A 453 -12.53 4.89 24.87
CA PRO A 453 -12.99 3.92 25.88
C PRO A 453 -12.44 4.18 27.30
N PRO A 454 -13.12 3.73 28.38
CA PRO A 454 -12.67 3.96 29.75
C PRO A 454 -11.44 3.12 30.12
N SER A 455 -10.65 3.58 31.09
CA SER A 455 -9.53 2.83 31.66
C SER A 455 -10.00 1.49 32.23
N GLY A 456 -9.26 0.42 31.96
CA GLY A 456 -9.63 -0.97 32.25
C GLY A 456 -10.47 -1.64 31.17
N SER A 457 -10.69 -0.99 30.02
CA SER A 457 -11.35 -1.61 28.86
C SER A 457 -10.48 -2.65 28.17
N PHE A 458 -11.12 -3.54 27.43
CA PHE A 458 -10.47 -4.44 26.48
C PHE A 458 -10.26 -3.72 25.15
N PHE A 459 -9.02 -3.74 24.64
CA PHE A 459 -8.63 -3.16 23.37
C PHE A 459 -8.27 -4.28 22.38
N PRO A 460 -8.95 -4.37 21.22
CA PRO A 460 -8.62 -5.37 20.22
C PRO A 460 -7.24 -5.10 19.60
N VAL A 461 -6.64 -6.13 19.00
CA VAL A 461 -5.40 -5.99 18.20
C VAL A 461 -5.57 -4.90 17.13
N GLY A 462 -4.55 -4.07 16.98
CA GLY A 462 -4.56 -2.85 16.16
C GLY A 462 -4.48 -1.58 17.00
N THR A 463 -4.77 -0.44 16.38
CA THR A 463 -4.70 0.87 17.02
C THR A 463 -6.09 1.36 17.40
N THR A 464 -6.27 1.71 18.67
CA THR A 464 -7.48 2.35 19.19
C THR A 464 -7.12 3.70 19.79
N THR A 465 -7.73 4.77 19.28
CA THR A 465 -7.60 6.12 19.84
C THR A 465 -8.50 6.26 21.06
N VAL A 466 -7.92 6.74 22.17
CA VAL A 466 -8.65 7.04 23.41
C VAL A 466 -8.77 8.55 23.55
N THR A 467 -9.99 9.05 23.67
CA THR A 467 -10.27 10.46 23.95
C THR A 467 -10.55 10.66 25.44
N MET A 468 -9.81 11.56 26.08
CA MET A 468 -10.05 12.01 27.44
C MET A 468 -10.65 13.41 27.45
N GLU A 469 -11.66 13.63 28.29
CA GLU A 469 -12.36 14.89 28.46
C GLU A 469 -12.47 15.24 29.95
N VAL A 470 -12.33 16.51 30.30
CA VAL A 470 -12.53 17.01 31.66
C VAL A 470 -13.23 18.37 31.62
N THR A 471 -14.17 18.56 32.54
CA THR A 471 -14.91 19.81 32.74
C THR A 471 -14.63 20.35 34.15
N ASP A 472 -14.31 21.63 34.26
CA ASP A 472 -14.11 22.32 35.55
C ASP A 472 -15.44 22.70 36.22
N SER A 473 -15.39 23.34 37.39
CA SER A 473 -16.60 23.77 38.12
C SER A 473 -17.30 24.98 37.49
N ASP A 474 -16.60 25.73 36.64
CA ASP A 474 -17.10 26.89 35.89
C ASP A 474 -17.73 26.50 34.53
N GLY A 475 -17.62 25.23 34.13
CA GLY A 475 -18.20 24.65 32.92
C GLY A 475 -17.29 24.66 31.68
N ASN A 476 -16.02 25.05 31.82
CA ASN A 476 -15.05 24.95 30.72
C ASN A 476 -14.65 23.49 30.51
N THR A 477 -14.59 23.06 29.26
CA THR A 477 -14.29 21.68 28.89
C THR A 477 -13.10 21.62 27.94
N VAL A 478 -12.18 20.69 28.21
CA VAL A 478 -11.01 20.42 27.36
C VAL A 478 -10.87 18.92 27.10
N SER A 479 -10.26 18.58 25.96
CA SER A 479 -10.00 17.18 25.58
C SER A 479 -8.58 16.98 25.09
N CYS A 480 -8.07 15.76 25.24
CA CYS A 480 -6.84 15.28 24.60
C CYS A 480 -7.00 13.82 24.17
N ASP A 481 -6.17 13.41 23.20
CA ASP A 481 -6.18 12.06 22.63
C ASP A 481 -4.80 11.41 22.76
N PHE A 482 -4.79 10.08 22.86
CA PHE A 482 -3.58 9.23 22.72
C PHE A 482 -3.98 7.88 22.13
N ASP A 483 -3.02 7.19 21.51
CA ASP A 483 -3.27 5.90 20.87
C ASP A 483 -2.81 4.72 21.74
N ILE A 484 -3.63 3.67 21.79
CA ILE A 484 -3.24 2.34 22.29
C ILE A 484 -3.09 1.42 21.08
N THR A 485 -1.88 0.89 20.88
CA THR A 485 -1.58 -0.10 19.86
C THR A 485 -1.36 -1.45 20.52
N VAL A 486 -2.27 -2.40 20.24
CA VAL A 486 -2.13 -3.78 20.69
C VAL A 486 -1.56 -4.60 19.54
N VAL A 487 -0.41 -5.23 19.76
CA VAL A 487 0.29 -6.09 18.81
C VAL A 487 0.00 -7.54 19.16
N ASP A 488 -0.43 -8.33 18.19
CA ASP A 488 -0.52 -9.77 18.39
C ASP A 488 0.87 -10.39 18.29
N ASN A 489 1.29 -11.11 19.33
CA ASN A 489 2.56 -11.82 19.38
C ASN A 489 2.41 -13.29 19.78
N GLU A 490 1.17 -13.80 19.83
CA GLU A 490 0.91 -15.20 20.12
C GLU A 490 0.92 -15.97 18.79
N ALA A 491 1.80 -16.97 18.68
CA ALA A 491 1.84 -17.79 17.47
C ALA A 491 0.63 -18.74 17.42
N PRO A 492 0.15 -19.10 16.21
CA PRO A 492 -0.90 -20.10 16.04
C PRO A 492 -0.52 -21.45 16.68
N VAL A 493 -1.53 -22.24 17.03
CA VAL A 493 -1.37 -23.64 17.46
C VAL A 493 -1.82 -24.54 16.31
N VAL A 494 -0.91 -25.39 15.83
CA VAL A 494 -1.14 -26.33 14.74
C VAL A 494 -0.83 -27.77 15.16
N ALA A 495 -1.63 -28.71 14.68
CA ALA A 495 -1.42 -30.15 14.85
C ALA A 495 -1.60 -30.87 13.51
N CYS A 496 -0.63 -31.70 13.15
CA CYS A 496 -0.61 -32.55 11.95
C CYS A 496 -0.90 -34.02 12.31
N GLN A 497 -1.25 -34.83 11.31
CA GLN A 497 -1.37 -36.29 11.39
C GLN A 497 -0.64 -36.97 10.24
N ASP A 498 -0.04 -38.12 10.53
CA ASP A 498 0.59 -38.97 9.51
C ASP A 498 -0.45 -39.65 8.62
N VAL A 499 -0.12 -39.85 7.35
CA VAL A 499 -1.01 -40.49 6.36
C VAL A 499 -0.28 -41.52 5.50
N THR A 500 -1.04 -42.45 4.94
CA THR A 500 -0.55 -43.42 3.94
C THR A 500 -1.36 -43.24 2.66
N VAL A 501 -0.66 -43.03 1.55
CA VAL A 501 -1.25 -42.76 0.23
C VAL A 501 -0.70 -43.73 -0.80
N ALA A 502 -1.50 -44.05 -1.82
CA ALA A 502 -1.10 -44.94 -2.90
C ALA A 502 -1.06 -44.16 -4.22
N LEU A 503 0.00 -44.33 -5.00
CA LEU A 503 0.13 -43.72 -6.33
C LEU A 503 -0.92 -44.30 -7.29
N ASP A 504 -1.34 -43.50 -8.27
CA ASP A 504 -2.23 -43.95 -9.34
C ASP A 504 -1.49 -44.76 -10.43
N ALA A 505 -2.22 -45.20 -11.46
CA ALA A 505 -1.66 -45.98 -12.57
C ALA A 505 -0.57 -45.26 -13.38
N ASN A 506 -0.48 -43.94 -13.28
CA ASN A 506 0.57 -43.15 -13.91
C ASN A 506 1.76 -42.90 -12.96
N GLY A 507 1.68 -43.35 -11.72
CA GLY A 507 2.71 -43.15 -10.70
C GLY A 507 2.60 -41.82 -9.96
N ASP A 508 1.42 -41.18 -9.98
CA ASP A 508 1.20 -39.83 -9.42
C ASP A 508 0.21 -39.84 -8.24
N TYR A 509 0.38 -38.91 -7.30
CA TYR A 509 -0.58 -38.59 -6.24
C TYR A 509 -0.49 -37.12 -5.81
N ASN A 510 -1.61 -36.40 -5.76
CA ASN A 510 -1.65 -35.02 -5.26
C ASN A 510 -2.05 -34.99 -3.78
N LEU A 511 -1.09 -34.73 -2.89
CA LEU A 511 -1.30 -34.59 -1.45
C LEU A 511 -1.79 -33.20 -1.10
N THR A 512 -2.87 -33.13 -0.32
CA THR A 512 -3.51 -31.87 0.09
C THR A 512 -3.38 -31.62 1.60
N ILE A 513 -3.45 -30.35 2.00
CA ILE A 513 -3.37 -29.95 3.42
C ILE A 513 -4.47 -30.63 4.28
N ALA A 514 -5.66 -30.82 3.73
CA ALA A 514 -6.79 -31.37 4.46
C ALA A 514 -6.57 -32.82 4.92
N GLU A 515 -5.68 -33.55 4.26
CA GLU A 515 -5.39 -34.95 4.59
C GLU A 515 -4.45 -35.07 5.80
N VAL A 516 -3.54 -34.10 5.97
CA VAL A 516 -2.50 -34.12 7.00
C VAL A 516 -2.78 -33.19 8.18
N LEU A 517 -3.80 -32.34 8.11
CA LEU A 517 -4.09 -31.34 9.14
C LEU A 517 -5.18 -31.81 10.12
N LEU A 518 -4.85 -31.86 11.42
CA LEU A 518 -5.83 -32.12 12.49
C LEU A 518 -6.52 -30.85 12.97
N SER A 519 -5.73 -29.81 13.25
CA SER A 519 -6.23 -28.53 13.74
C SER A 519 -5.24 -27.40 13.46
N ALA A 520 -5.76 -26.22 13.16
CA ALA A 520 -5.02 -24.97 13.15
C ALA A 520 -5.91 -23.91 13.80
N ASN A 521 -5.48 -23.36 14.92
CA ASN A 521 -6.23 -22.35 15.65
C ASN A 521 -5.33 -21.24 16.15
N ASP A 522 -5.87 -20.04 16.14
CA ASP A 522 -5.22 -18.86 16.68
C ASP A 522 -6.27 -18.00 17.40
N ASN A 523 -5.83 -17.18 18.37
CA ASN A 523 -6.74 -16.35 19.16
C ASN A 523 -7.28 -15.14 18.35
N CYS A 524 -6.54 -14.67 17.36
CA CYS A 524 -6.81 -13.55 16.45
C CYS A 524 -7.23 -13.99 15.05
N GLY A 525 -7.00 -15.26 14.73
CA GLY A 525 -7.48 -15.92 13.54
C GLY A 525 -6.34 -16.33 12.62
N VAL A 526 -6.57 -17.40 11.87
CA VAL A 526 -5.60 -17.95 10.92
C VAL A 526 -5.77 -17.27 9.56
N ALA A 527 -4.68 -16.79 8.96
CA ALA A 527 -4.68 -16.20 7.63
C ALA A 527 -4.40 -17.22 6.53
N SER A 528 -3.41 -18.09 6.73
CA SER A 528 -3.00 -19.07 5.73
C SER A 528 -2.51 -20.37 6.34
N ILE A 529 -2.73 -21.46 5.60
CA ILE A 529 -2.21 -22.79 5.88
C ILE A 529 -1.69 -23.34 4.56
N ALA A 530 -0.44 -23.78 4.54
CA ALA A 530 0.21 -24.31 3.35
C ALA A 530 1.36 -25.25 3.73
N PHE A 531 1.83 -26.04 2.77
CA PHE A 531 3.06 -26.81 2.95
C PHE A 531 4.25 -25.88 2.75
N GLU A 532 5.33 -26.13 3.48
CA GLU A 532 6.65 -25.69 3.07
C GLU A 532 6.97 -26.39 1.75
N ASP A 533 7.32 -25.64 0.70
CA ASP A 533 7.65 -26.19 -0.61
C ASP A 533 9.01 -26.89 -0.53
N PRO A 534 9.06 -28.24 -0.59
CA PRO A 534 10.32 -28.97 -0.54
C PRO A 534 11.16 -28.74 -1.81
N ASN A 535 10.57 -28.19 -2.87
CA ASN A 535 11.19 -27.85 -4.13
C ASN A 535 11.45 -26.34 -4.28
N ALA A 536 11.39 -25.56 -3.19
CA ALA A 536 11.93 -24.20 -3.14
C ALA A 536 13.46 -24.24 -3.29
N ALA A 537 13.92 -24.67 -4.45
CA ALA A 537 15.31 -24.91 -4.77
C ALA A 537 15.98 -23.59 -5.16
N ASP A 538 17.28 -23.52 -4.84
CA ASP A 538 18.13 -22.46 -5.37
C ASP A 538 18.06 -22.46 -6.90
N VAL A 539 17.80 -21.30 -7.49
CA VAL A 539 17.71 -21.16 -8.95
C VAL A 539 19.11 -20.90 -9.47
N THR A 540 19.69 -21.87 -10.18
CA THR A 540 20.97 -21.71 -10.87
C THR A 540 20.75 -21.55 -12.36
N GLU A 541 21.17 -20.43 -12.92
CA GLU A 541 21.09 -20.16 -14.36
C GLU A 541 22.46 -19.78 -14.92
N CYS A 542 22.79 -20.35 -16.08
CA CYS A 542 24.10 -20.16 -16.70
C CYS A 542 23.99 -19.39 -18.02
N GLY A 543 24.96 -18.50 -18.25
CA GLY A 543 25.10 -17.81 -19.52
C GLY A 543 25.69 -18.71 -20.62
N PRO A 544 25.69 -18.26 -21.89
CA PRO A 544 26.36 -18.96 -22.98
C PRO A 544 27.86 -19.15 -22.71
N ASN A 545 28.34 -20.38 -22.93
CA ASN A 545 29.74 -20.78 -22.75
C ASN A 545 30.53 -20.70 -24.08
N GLY A 546 31.86 -20.59 -23.97
CA GLY A 546 32.77 -20.58 -25.12
C GLY A 546 32.81 -19.25 -25.88
N LEU A 547 32.40 -18.15 -25.25
CA LEU A 547 32.42 -16.83 -25.86
C LEU A 547 33.86 -16.28 -25.93
N PRO A 548 34.33 -15.80 -27.10
CA PRO A 548 35.69 -15.28 -27.23
C PRO A 548 35.83 -13.90 -26.58
N ILE A 549 36.92 -13.71 -25.83
CA ILE A 549 37.43 -12.40 -25.38
C ILE A 549 38.41 -11.90 -26.46
N PRO A 550 38.05 -10.87 -27.27
CA PRO A 550 38.80 -10.55 -28.47
C PRO A 550 40.10 -9.76 -28.21
N ALA A 551 41.21 -10.17 -28.83
CA ALA A 551 42.44 -9.38 -28.93
C ALA A 551 42.27 -8.18 -29.88
N THR A 552 41.63 -7.08 -29.48
CA THR A 552 41.54 -5.91 -30.39
C THR A 552 42.80 -5.05 -30.35
N GLY A 553 43.55 -5.10 -31.46
CA GLY A 553 44.70 -4.22 -31.70
C GLY A 553 44.31 -2.74 -31.69
N THR A 554 44.87 -2.01 -30.71
CA THR A 554 44.88 -0.53 -30.52
C THR A 554 43.63 0.14 -29.98
N GLY A 555 42.68 -0.61 -29.41
CA GLY A 555 41.59 -0.04 -28.62
C GLY A 555 40.87 -1.11 -27.80
N PRO A 556 40.13 -0.71 -26.76
CA PRO A 556 39.44 -1.64 -25.88
C PRO A 556 38.45 -2.52 -26.64
N GLY A 557 38.49 -3.82 -26.35
CA GLY A 557 37.68 -4.85 -26.98
C GLY A 557 36.63 -5.36 -26.01
N ALA A 558 35.37 -4.95 -26.20
CA ALA A 558 34.28 -5.54 -25.43
C ALA A 558 34.02 -6.99 -25.91
N MET A 559 33.91 -7.93 -24.96
CA MET A 559 33.22 -9.18 -25.24
C MET A 559 31.74 -8.89 -25.54
N ASN A 560 31.12 -9.72 -26.39
CA ASN A 560 29.67 -9.72 -26.53
C ASN A 560 29.04 -10.19 -25.19
N PRO A 561 28.06 -9.48 -24.61
CA PRO A 561 27.47 -9.82 -23.32
C PRO A 561 27.04 -11.30 -23.24
N SER A 562 27.23 -11.92 -22.07
CA SER A 562 26.76 -13.28 -21.77
C SER A 562 25.52 -13.23 -20.86
N PRO A 563 24.29 -13.22 -21.43
CA PRO A 563 23.06 -13.20 -20.65
C PRO A 563 22.68 -14.59 -20.15
N ALA A 564 22.54 -14.75 -18.83
CA ALA A 564 21.80 -15.83 -18.20
C ALA A 564 20.31 -15.41 -18.08
N VAL A 565 19.40 -16.18 -18.66
CA VAL A 565 17.97 -15.85 -18.69
C VAL A 565 17.27 -16.56 -17.54
N VAL A 566 16.95 -15.82 -16.49
CA VAL A 566 16.24 -16.35 -15.33
C VAL A 566 14.74 -16.20 -15.55
N THR A 567 14.00 -17.31 -15.47
CA THR A 567 12.54 -17.30 -15.64
C THR A 567 11.77 -17.14 -14.32
N THR A 568 12.42 -17.45 -13.19
CA THR A 568 11.83 -17.38 -11.86
C THR A 568 11.50 -15.96 -11.46
N VAL A 569 10.22 -15.70 -11.16
CA VAL A 569 9.72 -14.41 -10.70
C VAL A 569 10.03 -14.23 -9.22
N GLY A 570 10.60 -13.08 -8.85
CA GLY A 570 10.91 -12.72 -7.48
C GLY A 570 11.73 -11.45 -7.41
N THR A 571 11.99 -10.97 -6.20
CA THR A 571 12.78 -9.78 -5.92
C THR A 571 13.97 -10.12 -5.03
N VAL A 572 15.17 -9.67 -5.41
CA VAL A 572 16.38 -9.85 -4.61
C VAL A 572 16.26 -9.09 -3.28
N GLY A 573 16.56 -9.75 -2.16
CA GLY A 573 16.44 -9.21 -0.80
C GLY A 573 15.03 -9.31 -0.20
N VAL A 574 14.04 -9.82 -0.94
CA VAL A 574 12.68 -10.10 -0.44
C VAL A 574 12.38 -11.59 -0.60
N ASP A 575 12.37 -12.06 -1.84
CA ASP A 575 12.01 -13.44 -2.20
C ASP A 575 13.26 -14.32 -2.32
N TYR A 576 14.36 -13.77 -2.86
CA TYR A 576 15.62 -14.47 -3.10
C TYR A 576 16.84 -13.65 -2.67
N ALA A 577 17.92 -14.33 -2.33
CA ALA A 577 19.26 -13.79 -2.21
C ALA A 577 20.12 -14.33 -3.35
N ILE A 578 21.06 -13.55 -3.84
CA ILE A 578 22.13 -14.07 -4.70
C ILE A 578 23.09 -14.84 -3.78
N ASP A 579 23.08 -16.17 -3.88
CA ASP A 579 23.97 -17.04 -3.11
C ASP A 579 25.40 -16.91 -3.63
N ARG A 580 25.57 -17.14 -4.95
CA ARG A 580 26.89 -17.09 -5.58
C ARG A 580 26.85 -16.82 -7.08
N VAL A 581 28.00 -16.39 -7.59
CA VAL A 581 28.30 -16.32 -9.03
C VAL A 581 29.55 -17.14 -9.32
N ASP A 582 29.40 -18.20 -10.12
CA ASP A 582 30.48 -19.07 -10.54
C ASP A 582 31.06 -18.58 -11.87
N LEU A 583 32.39 -18.42 -11.94
CA LEU A 583 33.11 -17.90 -13.09
C LEU A 583 34.33 -18.77 -13.42
N ASP A 584 34.40 -19.21 -14.67
CA ASP A 584 35.59 -19.78 -15.28
C ASP A 584 35.85 -19.07 -16.61
N LEU A 585 37.01 -18.43 -16.74
CA LEU A 585 37.47 -17.86 -17.99
C LEU A 585 38.98 -18.04 -18.13
N THR A 586 39.41 -18.17 -19.37
CA THR A 586 40.83 -18.14 -19.73
C THR A 586 41.17 -16.79 -20.33
N HIS A 587 42.29 -16.18 -19.91
CA HIS A 587 42.83 -14.96 -20.50
C HIS A 587 44.34 -14.91 -20.27
N THR A 588 45.10 -14.36 -21.22
CA THR A 588 46.58 -14.37 -21.15
C THR A 588 47.19 -13.22 -20.35
N PHE A 589 46.36 -12.34 -19.80
CA PHE A 589 46.75 -11.32 -18.83
C PHE A 589 45.48 -10.83 -18.11
N ASP A 590 45.27 -11.08 -16.82
CA ASP A 590 43.96 -10.77 -16.20
C ASP A 590 43.83 -9.30 -15.74
N ALA A 591 44.94 -8.55 -15.68
CA ALA A 591 44.97 -7.22 -15.05
C ALA A 591 44.46 -6.07 -15.94
N ASP A 592 43.97 -6.39 -17.14
CA ASP A 592 43.27 -5.48 -18.06
C ASP A 592 41.80 -5.89 -18.27
N LEU A 593 41.31 -6.83 -17.45
CA LEU A 593 39.93 -7.27 -17.49
C LEU A 593 39.06 -6.48 -16.49
N ASP A 594 38.01 -5.88 -17.03
CA ASP A 594 36.86 -5.34 -16.31
C ASP A 594 35.68 -6.31 -16.42
N ILE A 595 35.32 -6.94 -15.31
CA ILE A 595 34.26 -7.94 -15.22
C ILE A 595 33.11 -7.37 -14.39
N THR A 596 31.95 -7.21 -15.03
CA THR A 596 30.76 -6.63 -14.38
C THR A 596 29.53 -7.52 -14.56
N LEU A 597 28.64 -7.47 -13.56
CA LEU A 597 27.34 -8.14 -13.58
C LEU A 597 26.23 -7.09 -13.68
N THR A 598 25.40 -7.17 -14.71
CA THR A 598 24.23 -6.31 -14.91
C THR A 598 22.93 -7.05 -14.60
N SER A 599 22.12 -6.50 -13.70
CA SER A 599 20.75 -6.97 -13.40
C SER A 599 19.76 -6.65 -14.53
N PRO A 600 18.56 -7.24 -14.55
CA PRO A 600 17.56 -7.01 -15.59
C PRO A 600 17.11 -5.54 -15.75
N ASN A 601 17.11 -4.73 -14.68
CA ASN A 601 16.80 -3.29 -14.80
C ASN A 601 18.03 -2.43 -15.15
N GLY A 602 19.20 -3.03 -15.31
CA GLY A 602 20.42 -2.34 -15.74
C GLY A 602 21.30 -1.82 -14.61
N LEU A 603 21.07 -2.21 -13.35
CA LEU A 603 22.02 -1.95 -12.26
C LEU A 603 23.28 -2.81 -12.48
N VAL A 604 24.48 -2.22 -12.37
CA VAL A 604 25.76 -2.86 -12.72
C VAL A 604 26.67 -2.94 -11.49
N LEU A 605 27.13 -4.15 -11.15
CA LEU A 605 28.10 -4.41 -10.08
C LEU A 605 29.45 -4.81 -10.67
N ASP A 606 30.53 -4.21 -10.17
CA ASP A 606 31.90 -4.63 -10.49
C ASP A 606 32.24 -5.91 -9.72
N LEU A 607 32.43 -7.01 -10.45
CA LEU A 607 32.89 -8.27 -9.87
C LEU A 607 34.39 -8.22 -9.63
N SER A 608 35.15 -7.78 -10.64
CA SER A 608 36.60 -7.64 -10.60
C SER A 608 37.03 -6.63 -11.67
N SER A 609 37.81 -5.62 -11.30
CA SER A 609 38.37 -4.62 -12.22
C SER A 609 39.88 -4.52 -12.06
N ASP A 610 40.62 -4.63 -13.17
CA ASP A 610 42.08 -4.51 -13.23
C ASP A 610 42.84 -5.41 -12.22
N ASN A 611 42.22 -6.51 -11.79
CA ASN A 611 42.80 -7.43 -10.81
C ASN A 611 43.53 -8.55 -11.55
N GLY A 612 44.84 -8.69 -11.33
CA GLY A 612 45.61 -9.75 -11.97
C GLY A 612 47.12 -9.58 -11.87
N GLY A 613 47.85 -10.27 -12.75
CA GLY A 613 49.32 -10.23 -12.83
C GLY A 613 49.87 -11.23 -13.82
N ALA A 614 51.07 -11.78 -13.57
CA ALA A 614 51.70 -12.79 -14.45
C ALA A 614 51.13 -14.21 -14.29
N GLY A 615 50.11 -14.38 -13.45
CA GLY A 615 49.27 -15.57 -13.45
C GLY A 615 48.05 -15.27 -14.30
N ASP A 616 47.67 -16.25 -15.12
CA ASP A 616 46.62 -16.11 -16.12
C ASP A 616 45.36 -16.83 -15.61
N ASN A 617 44.17 -16.35 -15.96
CA ASN A 617 42.86 -17.00 -15.81
C ASN A 617 42.12 -16.85 -14.46
N TYR A 618 40.78 -16.91 -14.56
CA TYR A 618 39.87 -17.20 -13.44
C TYR A 618 39.45 -18.66 -13.54
N THR A 619 39.87 -19.50 -12.60
CA THR A 619 39.64 -20.95 -12.62
C THR A 619 38.86 -21.37 -11.38
N ASN A 620 37.64 -21.89 -11.55
CA ASN A 620 36.72 -22.17 -10.43
C ASN A 620 36.63 -20.97 -9.46
N THR A 621 36.50 -19.76 -9.98
CA THR A 621 36.34 -18.57 -9.16
C THR A 621 34.86 -18.45 -8.77
N VAL A 622 34.59 -18.23 -7.50
CA VAL A 622 33.23 -18.07 -6.99
C VAL A 622 33.12 -16.71 -6.32
N PHE A 623 32.18 -15.87 -6.75
CA PHE A 623 31.84 -14.65 -6.04
C PHE A 623 30.73 -14.91 -5.03
N MET A 624 30.96 -14.61 -3.75
CA MET A 624 30.00 -14.77 -2.65
C MET A 624 30.16 -13.65 -1.62
N ASP A 625 29.06 -13.29 -0.97
CA ASP A 625 29.06 -12.28 0.08
C ASP A 625 29.77 -12.77 1.35
N GLY A 626 30.47 -11.88 2.05
CA GLY A 626 31.13 -12.18 3.33
C GLY A 626 32.53 -12.81 3.22
N PHE A 627 33.05 -12.99 2.00
CA PHE A 627 34.41 -13.46 1.75
C PHE A 627 35.40 -12.29 1.56
N PRO A 628 36.73 -12.55 1.58
CA PRO A 628 37.72 -11.53 1.23
C PRO A 628 37.52 -11.00 -0.19
N SER A 629 37.70 -9.69 -0.37
CA SER A 629 37.63 -9.05 -1.69
C SER A 629 38.59 -9.69 -2.69
N ILE A 630 38.15 -9.84 -3.94
CA ILE A 630 38.96 -10.34 -5.06
C ILE A 630 40.27 -9.55 -5.24
N THR A 631 40.28 -8.26 -4.90
CA THR A 631 41.46 -7.37 -4.91
C THR A 631 42.60 -7.81 -3.98
N THR A 632 42.35 -8.75 -3.07
CA THR A 632 43.36 -9.35 -2.19
C THR A 632 43.91 -10.68 -2.71
N GLY A 633 43.27 -11.24 -3.76
CA GLY A 633 43.72 -12.43 -4.46
C GLY A 633 44.88 -12.14 -5.43
N THR A 634 45.45 -13.21 -5.98
CA THR A 634 46.48 -13.13 -7.02
C THR A 634 46.16 -14.16 -8.11
N ALA A 635 46.29 -13.76 -9.37
CA ALA A 635 46.02 -14.65 -10.49
C ALA A 635 47.02 -15.84 -10.54
N PRO A 636 46.62 -17.04 -11.04
CA PRO A 636 45.26 -17.43 -11.42
C PRO A 636 44.29 -17.34 -10.24
N PHE A 637 43.13 -16.73 -10.45
CA PHE A 637 42.12 -16.60 -9.39
C PHE A 637 41.42 -17.94 -9.21
N THR A 638 41.47 -18.50 -7.99
CA THR A 638 40.86 -19.79 -7.66
C THR A 638 40.27 -19.73 -6.25
N GLY A 639 39.03 -20.20 -6.11
CA GLY A 639 38.31 -20.19 -4.84
C GLY A 639 37.29 -19.05 -4.73
N THR A 640 36.86 -18.76 -3.50
CA THR A 640 35.73 -17.87 -3.22
C THR A 640 36.19 -16.48 -2.78
N PHE A 641 35.63 -15.45 -3.41
CA PHE A 641 35.93 -14.05 -3.15
C PHE A 641 34.66 -13.22 -3.06
N GLN A 642 34.70 -12.07 -2.41
CA GLN A 642 33.65 -11.07 -2.55
C GLN A 642 33.94 -10.18 -3.77
N PRO A 643 32.90 -9.75 -4.52
CA PRO A 643 33.05 -8.75 -5.56
C PRO A 643 33.73 -7.47 -5.08
N GLU A 644 34.48 -6.84 -5.97
CA GLU A 644 35.13 -5.55 -5.72
C GLU A 644 34.10 -4.44 -5.43
N GLY A 645 32.95 -4.45 -6.12
CA GLY A 645 31.86 -3.50 -5.93
C GLY A 645 31.08 -3.66 -4.62
N GLY A 646 31.37 -4.69 -3.81
CA GLY A 646 30.74 -4.95 -2.52
C GLY A 646 29.81 -6.17 -2.49
N PRO A 647 29.05 -6.37 -1.39
CA PRO A 647 28.15 -7.52 -1.26
C PRO A 647 27.00 -7.46 -2.28
N MET A 648 26.84 -8.54 -3.05
CA MET A 648 25.83 -8.69 -4.11
C MET A 648 24.41 -8.50 -3.58
N ASN A 649 24.07 -9.12 -2.44
CA ASN A 649 22.72 -9.05 -1.87
C ASN A 649 22.33 -7.64 -1.45
N ALA A 650 23.28 -6.90 -0.88
CA ALA A 650 23.04 -5.51 -0.50
C ALA A 650 22.99 -4.59 -1.73
N PHE A 651 23.81 -4.86 -2.74
CA PHE A 651 23.90 -4.04 -3.95
C PHE A 651 22.67 -4.19 -4.85
N PHE A 652 22.20 -5.42 -5.07
CA PHE A 652 21.03 -5.73 -5.90
C PHE A 652 19.70 -5.80 -5.14
N ALA A 653 19.65 -5.36 -3.88
CA ALA A 653 18.41 -5.37 -3.09
C ALA A 653 17.29 -4.58 -3.81
N GLY A 654 16.16 -5.23 -4.06
CA GLY A 654 15.01 -4.66 -4.78
C GLY A 654 15.03 -4.89 -6.30
N GLU A 655 16.08 -5.47 -6.87
CA GLU A 655 16.12 -5.85 -8.29
C GLU A 655 15.30 -7.13 -8.56
N PRO A 656 14.68 -7.27 -9.75
CA PRO A 656 13.94 -8.48 -10.12
C PRO A 656 14.90 -9.63 -10.38
N VAL A 657 14.51 -10.83 -9.94
CA VAL A 657 15.20 -12.09 -10.22
C VAL A 657 14.97 -12.49 -11.67
N ASN A 658 13.72 -12.39 -12.17
CA ASN A 658 13.40 -12.74 -13.55
C ASN A 658 13.96 -11.73 -14.56
N GLY A 659 14.55 -12.25 -15.64
CA GLY A 659 15.11 -11.46 -16.74
C GLY A 659 16.54 -11.83 -17.06
N ASN A 660 17.21 -10.96 -17.82
CA ASN A 660 18.58 -11.20 -18.26
C ASN A 660 19.57 -10.68 -17.22
N TRP A 661 20.25 -11.60 -16.53
CA TRP A 661 21.45 -11.29 -15.76
C TRP A 661 22.65 -11.40 -16.69
N THR A 662 23.32 -10.28 -16.94
CA THR A 662 24.31 -10.18 -18.02
C THR A 662 25.70 -10.02 -17.45
N LEU A 663 26.59 -10.99 -17.70
CA LEU A 663 28.02 -10.83 -17.46
C LEU A 663 28.65 -10.08 -18.63
N ASN A 664 29.32 -8.97 -18.34
CA ASN A 664 30.12 -8.22 -19.30
C ASN A 664 31.59 -8.32 -18.93
N ILE A 665 32.41 -8.64 -19.93
CA ILE A 665 33.87 -8.67 -19.81
C ILE A 665 34.42 -7.68 -20.83
N PHE A 666 35.23 -6.75 -20.35
CA PHE A 666 35.86 -5.72 -21.16
C PHE A 666 37.36 -5.81 -20.98
N ASP A 667 38.06 -6.07 -22.09
CA ASP A 667 39.53 -5.99 -22.16
C ASP A 667 39.88 -4.54 -22.54
N ASP A 668 40.47 -3.82 -21.58
CA ASP A 668 40.78 -2.40 -21.71
C ASP A 668 42.18 -2.13 -22.33
N ALA A 669 43.00 -3.17 -22.53
CA ALA A 669 44.37 -3.07 -23.02
C ALA A 669 44.74 -4.17 -24.04
N GLY A 670 44.49 -3.92 -25.33
CA GLY A 670 44.72 -4.96 -26.34
C GLY A 670 46.14 -5.54 -26.42
N GLY A 671 46.23 -6.86 -26.61
CA GLY A 671 47.49 -7.59 -26.80
C GLY A 671 47.39 -9.10 -26.54
N ASP A 672 46.34 -9.47 -25.83
CA ASP A 672 45.99 -10.79 -25.31
C ASP A 672 44.56 -11.16 -25.75
N SER A 673 44.20 -12.42 -25.53
CA SER A 673 42.85 -12.91 -25.84
C SER A 673 42.49 -14.00 -24.86
N GLY A 674 41.20 -14.31 -24.81
CA GLY A 674 40.69 -15.34 -23.92
C GLY A 674 39.36 -15.94 -24.35
N VAL A 675 38.79 -16.73 -23.46
CA VAL A 675 37.49 -17.38 -23.64
C VAL A 675 36.77 -17.44 -22.30
N LEU A 676 35.51 -17.01 -22.25
CA LEU A 676 34.60 -17.31 -21.15
C LEU A 676 34.20 -18.79 -21.24
N ASN A 677 34.68 -19.61 -20.29
CA ASN A 677 34.43 -21.05 -20.28
C ASN A 677 33.10 -21.37 -19.59
N ASN A 678 32.80 -20.71 -18.48
CA ASN A 678 31.58 -20.90 -17.70
C ASN A 678 31.19 -19.64 -16.93
N TYR A 679 29.89 -19.35 -16.90
CA TYR A 679 29.30 -18.33 -16.03
C TYR A 679 27.93 -18.81 -15.55
N CYS A 680 27.73 -18.91 -14.23
CA CYS A 680 26.45 -19.23 -13.62
C CYS A 680 26.16 -18.31 -12.44
N ILE A 681 24.89 -17.99 -12.23
CA ILE A 681 24.38 -17.28 -11.05
C ILE A 681 23.41 -18.19 -10.30
N THR A 682 23.57 -18.27 -8.97
CA THR A 682 22.71 -19.05 -8.08
C THR A 682 21.94 -18.11 -7.15
N PHE A 683 20.61 -18.23 -7.13
CA PHE A 683 19.73 -17.50 -6.22
C PHE A 683 19.18 -18.45 -5.15
N ALA A 684 19.43 -18.17 -3.88
CA ALA A 684 18.84 -18.89 -2.76
C ALA A 684 17.53 -18.25 -2.32
N SER A 685 16.51 -19.07 -2.03
CA SER A 685 15.22 -18.56 -1.53
C SER A 685 15.37 -17.96 -0.12
N LEU A 686 14.85 -16.75 0.12
CA LEU A 686 14.93 -16.05 1.42
C LEU A 686 13.78 -16.38 2.37
N ALA A 687 12.66 -16.88 1.84
CA ALA A 687 11.59 -17.49 2.60
C ALA A 687 11.36 -18.90 2.04
N PRO A 688 11.00 -19.89 2.87
CA PRO A 688 10.49 -21.13 2.30
C PRO A 688 9.22 -20.77 1.52
N ALA A 689 9.25 -20.98 0.21
CA ALA A 689 8.04 -20.86 -0.60
C ALA A 689 6.99 -21.82 -0.03
N THR A 690 5.71 -21.48 -0.13
CA THR A 690 4.64 -22.34 0.37
C THR A 690 3.72 -22.75 -0.76
N VAL A 691 3.25 -23.99 -0.73
CA VAL A 691 2.37 -24.58 -1.75
C VAL A 691 1.12 -25.18 -1.12
N PRO A 692 -0.04 -25.11 -1.80
CA PRO A 692 -1.31 -25.62 -1.25
C PRO A 692 -1.42 -27.16 -1.31
N SER A 693 -0.58 -27.81 -2.12
CA SER A 693 -0.52 -29.27 -2.30
C SER A 693 0.89 -29.68 -2.71
N ILE A 694 1.23 -30.96 -2.51
CA ILE A 694 2.48 -31.56 -2.94
C ILE A 694 2.14 -32.65 -3.97
N ASP A 695 2.77 -32.60 -5.15
CA ASP A 695 2.69 -33.70 -6.11
C ASP A 695 3.76 -34.76 -5.75
N LEU A 696 3.30 -35.97 -5.47
CA LEU A 696 4.11 -37.13 -5.13
C LEU A 696 4.19 -38.04 -6.35
N THR A 697 5.38 -38.55 -6.62
CA THR A 697 5.65 -39.44 -7.75
C THR A 697 6.30 -40.72 -7.28
N CYS A 698 6.65 -41.61 -8.20
CA CYS A 698 7.46 -42.79 -7.92
C CYS A 698 8.81 -42.48 -7.23
N ALA A 699 9.35 -41.26 -7.37
CA ALA A 699 10.55 -40.85 -6.64
C ALA A 699 10.33 -40.73 -5.12
N ASN A 700 9.07 -40.64 -4.70
CA ASN A 700 8.66 -40.46 -3.31
C ASN A 700 8.19 -41.77 -2.66
N VAL A 701 8.31 -42.95 -3.29
CA VAL A 701 7.90 -44.22 -2.66
C VAL A 701 8.68 -44.45 -1.35
N GLY A 702 7.94 -44.72 -0.27
CA GLY A 702 8.47 -44.81 1.09
C GLY A 702 7.99 -43.69 2.01
N ALA A 703 8.66 -43.52 3.15
CA ALA A 703 8.33 -42.48 4.12
C ALA A 703 8.96 -41.14 3.72
N ASN A 704 8.13 -40.10 3.62
CA ASN A 704 8.54 -38.72 3.36
C ASN A 704 8.04 -37.83 4.49
N THR A 705 8.82 -36.83 4.89
CA THR A 705 8.41 -35.85 5.90
C THR A 705 8.12 -34.52 5.23
N PHE A 706 6.96 -33.95 5.52
CA PHE A 706 6.58 -32.61 5.06
C PHE A 706 6.29 -31.69 6.24
N THR A 707 6.57 -30.41 6.07
CA THR A 707 6.26 -29.36 7.05
C THR A 707 5.02 -28.61 6.60
N VAL A 708 4.03 -28.49 7.49
CA VAL A 708 2.90 -27.58 7.32
C VAL A 708 3.18 -26.29 8.07
N VAL A 709 3.00 -25.16 7.41
CA VAL A 709 3.16 -23.81 7.96
C VAL A 709 1.78 -23.16 8.10
N VAL A 710 1.50 -22.64 9.29
CA VAL A 710 0.31 -21.85 9.61
C VAL A 710 0.73 -20.44 9.97
N THR A 711 0.13 -19.46 9.31
CA THR A 711 0.35 -18.03 9.59
C THR A 711 -0.96 -17.41 10.04
N ASP A 712 -0.92 -16.65 11.13
CA ASP A 712 -2.08 -15.86 11.59
C ASP A 712 -2.27 -14.57 10.77
N VAL A 713 -3.33 -13.81 11.08
CA VAL A 713 -3.64 -12.53 10.42
C VAL A 713 -2.67 -11.39 10.74
N ASN A 714 -1.79 -11.59 11.72
CA ASN A 714 -0.82 -10.63 12.22
C ASN A 714 0.64 -10.98 11.85
N GLY A 715 0.86 -12.10 11.17
CA GLY A 715 2.14 -12.55 10.64
C GLY A 715 2.93 -13.50 11.56
N ASN A 716 2.39 -13.94 12.71
CA ASN A 716 3.07 -14.97 13.50
C ASN A 716 2.86 -16.33 12.84
N THR A 717 3.88 -17.17 12.92
CA THR A 717 3.90 -18.49 12.27
C THR A 717 4.10 -19.62 13.27
N SER A 718 3.51 -20.76 12.95
CA SER A 718 3.75 -22.04 13.63
C SER A 718 3.86 -23.15 12.59
N THR A 719 4.53 -24.24 12.94
CA THR A 719 4.71 -25.38 12.04
C THR A 719 4.39 -26.70 12.73
N CYS A 720 3.99 -27.69 11.94
CA CYS A 720 4.00 -29.10 12.34
C CYS A 720 4.56 -29.96 11.22
N GLU A 721 5.22 -31.05 11.61
CA GLU A 721 5.72 -32.07 10.68
C GLU A 721 4.70 -33.20 10.58
N THR A 722 4.62 -33.80 9.39
CA THR A 722 3.81 -34.99 9.09
C THR A 722 4.63 -36.00 8.31
N GLU A 723 4.49 -37.28 8.63
CA GLU A 723 5.03 -38.37 7.82
C GLU A 723 3.97 -38.85 6.82
N VAL A 724 4.35 -38.92 5.54
CA VAL A 724 3.52 -39.42 4.44
C VAL A 724 4.21 -40.65 3.89
N THR A 725 3.61 -41.82 4.13
CA THR A 725 4.06 -43.09 3.55
C THR A 725 3.42 -43.27 2.19
N VAL A 726 4.21 -43.13 1.13
CA VAL A 726 3.78 -43.34 -0.25
C VAL A 726 4.01 -44.79 -0.62
N GLN A 727 2.96 -45.44 -1.12
CA GLN A 727 2.99 -46.82 -1.54
C GLN A 727 2.79 -46.93 -3.05
N ASP A 728 3.63 -47.73 -3.66
CA ASP A 728 3.33 -48.34 -4.95
C ASP A 728 2.67 -49.70 -4.68
N ILE A 729 1.42 -49.83 -5.10
CA ILE A 729 0.61 -51.06 -4.96
C ILE A 729 0.22 -51.64 -6.31
N ILE A 730 0.65 -51.02 -7.41
CA ILE A 730 0.33 -51.44 -8.76
C ILE A 730 1.40 -52.46 -9.16
N ALA A 731 0.97 -53.59 -9.68
CA ALA A 731 1.89 -54.64 -10.09
C ALA A 731 2.29 -54.44 -11.55
N PRO A 732 3.56 -54.71 -11.93
CA PRO A 732 4.00 -54.56 -13.30
C PRO A 732 3.33 -55.57 -14.22
N VAL A 733 2.89 -55.12 -15.40
CA VAL A 733 2.35 -56.01 -16.44
C VAL A 733 3.41 -56.25 -17.51
N LEU A 734 3.76 -57.52 -17.73
CA LEU A 734 4.85 -57.95 -18.62
C LEU A 734 4.30 -58.46 -19.96
N GLN A 735 4.91 -58.06 -21.07
CA GLN A 735 4.66 -58.65 -22.40
C GLN A 735 5.96 -59.23 -22.97
N CYS A 736 5.99 -60.53 -23.32
CA CYS A 736 7.20 -61.24 -23.77
C CYS A 736 7.27 -61.45 -25.29
N ILE A 737 8.49 -61.55 -25.84
CA ILE A 737 8.71 -61.95 -27.24
C ILE A 737 8.41 -63.46 -27.40
N GLY A 738 7.58 -63.82 -28.39
CA GLY A 738 7.26 -65.21 -28.74
C GLY A 738 6.06 -65.83 -28.01
N GLU A 739 5.38 -65.07 -27.15
CA GLU A 739 4.08 -65.45 -26.62
C GLU A 739 3.00 -65.39 -27.74
N PRO A 740 2.04 -66.34 -27.84
CA PRO A 740 0.95 -66.22 -28.79
C PRO A 740 0.18 -64.93 -28.49
N ALA A 741 0.22 -63.97 -29.41
CA ALA A 741 -0.55 -62.75 -29.25
C ALA A 741 -1.97 -63.03 -29.76
N PRO A 742 -3.02 -62.77 -28.96
CA PRO A 742 -4.37 -62.69 -29.50
C PRO A 742 -4.40 -61.53 -30.50
N VAL A 743 -4.74 -61.84 -31.75
CA VAL A 743 -5.00 -60.87 -32.81
C VAL A 743 -6.47 -60.96 -33.13
N THR A 744 -7.16 -59.82 -33.09
CA THR A 744 -8.56 -59.72 -33.48
C THR A 744 -8.63 -59.19 -34.90
N ASP A 745 -9.14 -60.04 -35.81
CA ASP A 745 -9.49 -59.66 -37.17
C ASP A 745 -11.01 -59.53 -37.30
N SER A 746 -11.49 -58.92 -38.37
CA SER A 746 -12.93 -58.70 -38.56
C SER A 746 -13.38 -58.90 -39.99
N ALA A 747 -14.65 -59.30 -40.13
CA ALA A 747 -15.34 -59.37 -41.40
C ALA A 747 -16.75 -58.78 -41.23
N SER A 748 -17.22 -58.04 -42.23
CA SER A 748 -18.48 -57.28 -42.12
C SER A 748 -19.32 -57.33 -43.39
N ALA A 749 -20.62 -57.10 -43.23
CA ALA A 749 -21.57 -56.92 -44.32
C ALA A 749 -22.55 -55.78 -44.01
N SER A 750 -23.02 -55.09 -45.06
CA SER A 750 -24.00 -54.01 -44.96
C SER A 750 -25.17 -54.28 -45.91
N PRO A 751 -26.05 -55.24 -45.56
CA PRO A 751 -27.04 -55.76 -46.50
C PRO A 751 -28.18 -54.77 -46.80
N GLY A 752 -28.49 -53.85 -45.87
CA GLY A 752 -29.56 -52.85 -46.04
C GLY A 752 -30.93 -53.48 -46.37
N LEU A 753 -31.22 -54.65 -45.80
CA LEU A 753 -32.39 -55.45 -46.14
C LEU A 753 -33.61 -55.00 -45.31
N PRO A 754 -34.71 -54.57 -45.95
CA PRO A 754 -35.94 -54.27 -45.23
C PRO A 754 -36.62 -55.55 -44.76
N PHE A 755 -37.15 -55.55 -43.54
CA PHE A 755 -37.92 -56.64 -42.93
C PHE A 755 -39.09 -56.05 -42.12
N GLY A 756 -40.12 -56.87 -41.87
CA GLY A 756 -41.40 -56.42 -41.30
C GLY A 756 -42.54 -57.28 -41.83
N ALA A 757 -43.67 -56.66 -42.23
CA ALA A 757 -44.85 -57.40 -42.72
C ALA A 757 -44.57 -58.40 -43.86
N ALA A 758 -43.63 -58.09 -44.76
CA ALA A 758 -43.11 -59.01 -45.77
C ALA A 758 -41.80 -58.48 -46.41
N PRO A 759 -40.66 -59.19 -46.29
CA PRO A 759 -40.45 -60.44 -45.57
C PRO A 759 -40.32 -60.23 -44.05
N THR A 760 -40.82 -61.19 -43.26
CA THR A 760 -40.69 -61.18 -41.78
C THR A 760 -39.32 -61.65 -41.31
N VAL A 761 -38.57 -62.33 -42.19
CA VAL A 761 -37.22 -62.84 -41.92
C VAL A 761 -36.32 -62.45 -43.08
N VAL A 762 -35.15 -61.91 -42.77
CA VAL A 762 -34.09 -61.59 -43.73
C VAL A 762 -32.78 -62.23 -43.31
N THR A 763 -31.96 -62.61 -44.29
CA THR A 763 -30.67 -63.26 -44.07
C THR A 763 -29.57 -62.52 -44.82
N SER A 764 -28.40 -62.40 -44.18
CA SER A 764 -27.19 -61.85 -44.78
C SER A 764 -26.02 -62.79 -44.51
N THR A 765 -25.04 -62.83 -45.41
CA THR A 765 -23.86 -63.71 -45.30
C THR A 765 -22.56 -62.93 -45.41
N ILE A 766 -21.53 -63.41 -44.71
CA ILE A 766 -20.14 -62.96 -44.81
C ILE A 766 -19.27 -64.17 -45.18
N ASP A 767 -18.44 -64.04 -46.21
CA ASP A 767 -17.46 -65.08 -46.58
C ASP A 767 -16.09 -64.71 -46.00
N VAL A 768 -15.64 -65.44 -44.98
CA VAL A 768 -14.30 -65.29 -44.40
C VAL A 768 -13.33 -66.22 -45.11
N THR A 769 -12.24 -65.67 -45.64
CA THR A 769 -11.25 -66.42 -46.42
C THR A 769 -10.06 -66.92 -45.61
N ASP A 770 -9.88 -66.40 -44.41
CA ASP A 770 -8.79 -66.78 -43.51
C ASP A 770 -9.22 -67.93 -42.61
N ASP A 771 -8.28 -68.86 -42.36
CA ASP A 771 -8.50 -70.09 -41.59
C ASP A 771 -7.75 -70.01 -40.27
N PHE A 772 -8.43 -69.45 -39.27
CA PHE A 772 -7.92 -69.34 -37.90
C PHE A 772 -8.84 -70.08 -36.94
N ILE A 773 -8.27 -70.54 -35.82
CA ILE A 773 -9.05 -71.11 -34.72
C ILE A 773 -9.49 -69.97 -33.82
N ILE A 774 -10.80 -69.84 -33.65
CA ILE A 774 -11.42 -68.80 -32.83
C ILE A 774 -11.09 -69.07 -31.37
N THR A 775 -10.60 -68.06 -30.67
CA THR A 775 -10.40 -68.08 -29.21
C THR A 775 -11.39 -67.20 -28.47
N ASP A 776 -11.99 -66.25 -29.18
CA ASP A 776 -13.01 -65.32 -28.69
C ASP A 776 -13.71 -64.67 -29.91
N LEU A 777 -14.99 -64.29 -29.79
CA LEU A 777 -15.81 -63.75 -30.87
C LEU A 777 -16.76 -62.65 -30.39
N ASN A 778 -16.60 -61.45 -30.95
CA ASN A 778 -17.52 -60.32 -30.78
C ASN A 778 -18.36 -60.06 -32.04
N VAL A 779 -19.61 -59.63 -31.88
CA VAL A 779 -20.53 -59.43 -33.00
C VAL A 779 -21.18 -58.05 -32.96
N ASP A 780 -20.93 -57.23 -33.99
CA ASP A 780 -21.63 -55.95 -34.15
C ASP A 780 -22.92 -56.14 -34.94
N VAL A 781 -24.00 -55.48 -34.49
CA VAL A 781 -25.30 -55.47 -35.16
C VAL A 781 -25.87 -54.06 -35.19
N ASN A 782 -26.27 -53.61 -36.38
CA ASN A 782 -26.99 -52.36 -36.60
C ASN A 782 -28.31 -52.66 -37.32
N ILE A 783 -29.41 -52.51 -36.59
CA ILE A 783 -30.77 -52.74 -37.07
C ILE A 783 -31.60 -51.51 -36.76
N SER A 784 -32.25 -50.97 -37.78
CA SER A 784 -33.33 -50.00 -37.57
C SER A 784 -34.64 -50.76 -37.43
N HIS A 785 -35.38 -50.56 -36.35
CA HIS A 785 -36.69 -51.14 -36.10
C HIS A 785 -37.47 -50.19 -35.21
N THR A 786 -38.79 -50.08 -35.37
CA THR A 786 -39.63 -49.18 -34.55
C THR A 786 -40.18 -49.83 -33.28
N TRP A 787 -39.89 -51.11 -33.06
CA TRP A 787 -40.10 -51.80 -31.79
C TRP A 787 -39.00 -52.84 -31.63
N VAL A 788 -37.95 -52.58 -30.86
CA VAL A 788 -36.85 -53.57 -30.78
C VAL A 788 -37.24 -54.87 -30.05
N GLY A 789 -38.30 -54.83 -29.23
CA GLY A 789 -38.76 -55.94 -28.40
C GLY A 789 -39.38 -57.15 -29.11
N ASP A 790 -39.48 -57.14 -30.44
CA ASP A 790 -39.91 -58.30 -31.24
C ASP A 790 -38.82 -58.82 -32.20
N VAL A 791 -37.64 -58.21 -32.17
CA VAL A 791 -36.52 -58.58 -33.03
C VAL A 791 -35.80 -59.82 -32.47
N ILE A 792 -35.61 -60.82 -33.32
CA ILE A 792 -34.80 -62.01 -33.04
C ILE A 792 -33.62 -62.03 -34.02
N VAL A 793 -32.40 -62.21 -33.51
CA VAL A 793 -31.17 -62.31 -34.32
C VAL A 793 -30.47 -63.63 -34.04
N THR A 794 -30.17 -64.38 -35.10
CA THR A 794 -29.45 -65.67 -35.02
C THR A 794 -28.22 -65.63 -35.91
N LEU A 795 -27.09 -66.09 -35.39
CA LEU A 795 -25.83 -66.25 -36.10
C LEU A 795 -25.53 -67.74 -36.31
N GLU A 796 -25.16 -68.12 -37.53
CA GLU A 796 -24.73 -69.46 -37.91
C GLU A 796 -23.29 -69.43 -38.45
N SER A 797 -22.40 -70.26 -37.90
CA SER A 797 -21.02 -70.41 -38.37
C SER A 797 -20.91 -71.39 -39.55
N PRO A 798 -19.79 -71.40 -40.29
CA PRO A 798 -19.55 -72.35 -41.38
C PRO A 798 -19.57 -73.82 -40.96
N SER A 799 -19.36 -74.11 -39.67
CA SER A 799 -19.41 -75.47 -39.10
C SER A 799 -20.84 -75.96 -38.85
N GLY A 800 -21.83 -75.05 -38.88
CA GLY A 800 -23.24 -75.30 -38.61
C GLY A 800 -23.66 -75.01 -37.15
N THR A 801 -22.79 -74.41 -36.34
CA THR A 801 -23.17 -73.93 -35.00
C THR A 801 -24.08 -72.72 -35.12
N MET A 802 -25.23 -72.75 -34.45
CA MET A 802 -26.23 -71.69 -34.47
C MET A 802 -26.44 -71.12 -33.06
N VAL A 803 -26.35 -69.80 -32.93
CA VAL A 803 -26.52 -69.08 -31.66
C VAL A 803 -27.55 -67.96 -31.87
N THR A 804 -28.60 -67.94 -31.07
CA THR A 804 -29.52 -66.80 -30.99
C THR A 804 -28.88 -65.75 -30.08
N ILE A 805 -28.46 -64.63 -30.67
CA ILE A 805 -27.68 -63.58 -30.01
C ILE A 805 -28.57 -62.44 -29.48
N ILE A 806 -29.78 -62.28 -30.03
CA ILE A 806 -30.85 -61.40 -29.52
C ILE A 806 -32.19 -62.16 -29.64
N ASP A 807 -33.02 -62.18 -28.60
CA ASP A 807 -34.38 -62.75 -28.56
C ASP A 807 -35.34 -61.82 -27.79
N ARG A 808 -35.88 -60.84 -28.50
CA ARG A 808 -36.95 -59.96 -28.02
C ARG A 808 -36.58 -59.17 -26.75
N PRO A 809 -35.65 -58.19 -26.85
CA PRO A 809 -35.18 -57.38 -25.73
C PRO A 809 -36.29 -56.71 -24.91
N GLY A 810 -36.10 -56.62 -23.60
CA GLY A 810 -37.01 -56.00 -22.64
C GLY A 810 -37.90 -56.99 -21.88
N ASP A 811 -38.83 -56.47 -21.07
CA ASP A 811 -39.72 -57.32 -20.26
C ASP A 811 -40.79 -58.00 -21.13
N ILE A 812 -40.54 -59.24 -21.52
CA ILE A 812 -41.48 -60.09 -22.28
C ILE A 812 -42.65 -60.62 -21.42
N THR A 813 -42.72 -60.30 -20.13
CA THR A 813 -43.77 -60.77 -19.21
C THR A 813 -44.86 -59.74 -18.92
N ALA A 814 -44.67 -58.48 -19.35
CA ALA A 814 -45.59 -57.38 -19.14
C ALA A 814 -46.03 -56.73 -20.47
N PRO A 815 -47.34 -56.67 -20.79
CA PRO A 815 -47.80 -56.05 -22.02
C PRO A 815 -47.60 -54.52 -22.02
N PRO A 816 -47.17 -53.93 -23.15
CA PRO A 816 -46.83 -54.60 -24.40
C PRO A 816 -45.47 -55.30 -24.33
N ASP A 817 -45.43 -56.58 -24.71
CA ASP A 817 -44.30 -57.48 -24.48
C ASP A 817 -43.01 -56.95 -25.15
N GLY A 818 -41.92 -56.89 -24.39
CA GLY A 818 -40.61 -56.42 -24.87
C GLY A 818 -40.42 -54.90 -24.84
N CYS A 819 -39.32 -54.43 -25.43
CA CYS A 819 -38.92 -53.03 -25.42
C CYS A 819 -39.53 -52.25 -26.60
N ALA A 820 -40.38 -51.27 -26.29
CA ALA A 820 -41.04 -50.39 -27.26
C ALA A 820 -40.14 -49.29 -27.86
N GLY A 821 -38.82 -49.45 -27.77
CA GLY A 821 -37.85 -48.48 -28.25
C GLY A 821 -37.44 -48.69 -29.70
N ASP A 822 -36.77 -47.69 -30.28
CA ASP A 822 -36.37 -47.70 -31.69
C ASP A 822 -34.87 -48.00 -31.85
N ASN A 823 -34.55 -48.87 -32.80
CA ASN A 823 -33.21 -49.23 -33.29
C ASN A 823 -32.28 -49.93 -32.28
N ILE A 824 -31.44 -50.80 -32.83
CA ILE A 824 -30.38 -51.56 -32.17
C ILE A 824 -29.05 -51.17 -32.83
N VAL A 825 -28.10 -50.69 -32.04
CA VAL A 825 -26.69 -50.52 -32.42
C VAL A 825 -25.86 -51.11 -31.30
N ALA A 826 -25.60 -52.41 -31.38
CA ALA A 826 -24.98 -53.16 -30.30
C ALA A 826 -23.70 -53.85 -30.77
N THR A 827 -22.70 -53.89 -29.90
CA THR A 827 -21.64 -54.89 -29.92
C THR A 827 -22.03 -55.97 -28.93
N LEU A 828 -22.03 -57.23 -29.35
CA LEU A 828 -22.36 -58.37 -28.52
C LEU A 828 -21.07 -59.12 -28.17
N ASP A 829 -20.85 -59.29 -26.88
CA ASP A 829 -19.60 -59.74 -26.26
C ASP A 829 -19.96 -60.44 -24.93
N ASP A 830 -19.51 -61.66 -24.70
CA ASP A 830 -19.82 -62.42 -23.47
C ASP A 830 -19.07 -61.92 -22.22
N GLU A 831 -18.04 -61.09 -22.37
CA GLU A 831 -17.38 -60.34 -21.30
C GLU A 831 -18.05 -59.00 -20.97
N ALA A 832 -19.08 -58.59 -21.72
CA ALA A 832 -19.81 -57.37 -21.42
C ALA A 832 -20.50 -57.41 -20.04
N ALA A 833 -20.84 -56.24 -19.48
CA ALA A 833 -21.33 -56.15 -18.10
C ALA A 833 -22.83 -56.49 -17.94
N THR A 834 -23.65 -56.29 -18.97
CA THR A 834 -25.11 -56.42 -18.89
C THR A 834 -25.70 -57.21 -20.07
N PRO A 835 -26.73 -58.05 -19.86
CA PRO A 835 -27.42 -58.77 -20.93
C PRO A 835 -28.18 -57.83 -21.87
N VAL A 836 -28.09 -58.08 -23.18
CA VAL A 836 -28.83 -57.33 -24.20
C VAL A 836 -30.35 -57.42 -24.00
N GLU A 837 -30.82 -58.53 -23.41
CA GLU A 837 -32.24 -58.77 -23.16
C GLU A 837 -32.83 -57.91 -22.04
N ASP A 838 -31.99 -57.36 -21.14
CA ASP A 838 -32.45 -56.50 -20.05
C ASP A 838 -32.51 -55.01 -20.48
N GLU A 839 -32.10 -54.69 -21.72
CA GLU A 839 -31.91 -53.32 -22.17
C GLU A 839 -33.17 -52.71 -22.78
N CYS A 840 -33.58 -51.57 -22.22
CA CYS A 840 -34.64 -50.73 -22.79
C CYS A 840 -34.44 -49.27 -22.36
N ALA A 841 -33.29 -48.69 -22.71
CA ALA A 841 -32.91 -47.35 -22.29
C ALA A 841 -33.72 -46.25 -23.01
N ALA A 842 -33.91 -45.12 -22.35
CA ALA A 842 -34.55 -43.95 -22.97
C ALA A 842 -33.59 -43.28 -23.98
N GLY A 843 -33.79 -43.52 -25.28
CA GLY A 843 -32.97 -42.94 -26.35
C GLY A 843 -33.19 -43.63 -27.71
N THR A 844 -32.64 -43.05 -28.78
CA THR A 844 -32.61 -43.66 -30.13
C THR A 844 -31.17 -43.62 -30.66
N PRO A 845 -30.47 -44.76 -30.84
CA PRO A 845 -30.94 -46.13 -30.64
C PRO A 845 -31.29 -46.43 -29.18
N THR A 846 -32.31 -47.26 -28.96
CA THR A 846 -32.72 -47.69 -27.61
C THR A 846 -31.75 -48.70 -27.02
N ILE A 847 -31.18 -49.56 -27.85
CA ILE A 847 -30.06 -50.44 -27.47
C ILE A 847 -28.80 -49.87 -28.13
N ASN A 848 -27.88 -49.35 -27.31
CA ASN A 848 -26.64 -48.72 -27.75
C ASN A 848 -25.48 -48.99 -26.76
N GLY A 849 -24.46 -49.73 -27.20
CA GLY A 849 -23.32 -50.10 -26.36
C GLY A 849 -22.85 -51.54 -26.58
N SER A 850 -22.12 -52.07 -25.60
CA SER A 850 -21.67 -53.46 -25.57
C SER A 850 -22.48 -54.27 -24.56
N PHE A 851 -22.98 -55.45 -24.95
CA PHE A 851 -23.91 -56.25 -24.16
C PHE A 851 -23.65 -57.76 -24.28
N ILE A 852 -23.98 -58.50 -23.22
CA ILE A 852 -23.94 -59.98 -23.22
C ILE A 852 -25.07 -60.47 -24.13
N PRO A 853 -24.78 -61.33 -25.13
CA PRO A 853 -25.78 -61.88 -26.04
C PRO A 853 -26.75 -62.83 -25.30
N ASN A 854 -27.94 -63.05 -25.86
CA ASN A 854 -28.94 -63.96 -25.28
C ASN A 854 -28.39 -65.38 -25.01
N ASN A 855 -27.56 -65.88 -25.92
CA ASN A 855 -26.76 -67.09 -25.70
C ASN A 855 -25.27 -66.77 -25.97
N PRO A 856 -24.34 -67.34 -25.18
CA PRO A 856 -22.91 -66.97 -25.24
C PRO A 856 -22.27 -67.19 -26.62
N LEU A 857 -21.38 -66.28 -27.01
CA LEU A 857 -20.60 -66.38 -28.25
C LEU A 857 -19.42 -67.35 -28.13
N SER A 858 -18.99 -67.69 -26.91
CA SER A 858 -18.05 -68.79 -26.63
C SER A 858 -18.45 -70.16 -27.22
N ALA A 859 -19.69 -70.31 -27.71
CA ALA A 859 -20.13 -71.47 -28.46
C ALA A 859 -19.34 -71.68 -29.78
N PHE A 860 -18.69 -70.62 -30.29
CA PHE A 860 -17.86 -70.66 -31.50
C PHE A 860 -16.37 -70.90 -31.22
N ASP A 861 -15.95 -70.96 -29.95
CA ASP A 861 -14.55 -71.18 -29.58
C ASP A 861 -14.04 -72.54 -30.05
N GLY A 862 -12.84 -72.54 -30.61
CA GLY A 862 -12.21 -73.72 -31.18
C GLY A 862 -12.68 -74.08 -32.59
N GLU A 863 -13.65 -73.36 -33.16
CA GLU A 863 -14.05 -73.51 -34.56
C GLU A 863 -13.10 -72.78 -35.51
N SER A 864 -13.11 -73.19 -36.79
CA SER A 864 -12.39 -72.47 -37.85
C SER A 864 -13.23 -71.28 -38.33
N THR A 865 -12.59 -70.13 -38.55
CA THR A 865 -13.21 -68.95 -39.15
C THR A 865 -13.58 -69.13 -40.61
N LEU A 866 -12.95 -70.08 -41.33
CA LEU A 866 -13.02 -70.23 -42.77
C LEU A 866 -14.42 -70.66 -43.25
N GLY A 867 -15.03 -69.82 -44.11
CA GLY A 867 -16.25 -70.15 -44.81
C GLY A 867 -17.34 -69.08 -44.67
N THR A 868 -18.57 -69.49 -44.97
CA THR A 868 -19.73 -68.58 -45.01
C THR A 868 -20.41 -68.53 -43.65
N TRP A 869 -20.39 -67.37 -43.02
CA TRP A 869 -21.18 -67.03 -41.84
C TRP A 869 -22.53 -66.46 -42.26
N THR A 870 -23.60 -66.84 -41.57
CA THR A 870 -24.97 -66.40 -41.90
C THR A 870 -25.63 -65.75 -40.69
N MET A 871 -26.09 -64.50 -40.84
CA MET A 871 -26.93 -63.83 -39.85
C MET A 871 -28.36 -63.74 -40.34
N THR A 872 -29.30 -64.16 -39.50
CA THR A 872 -30.74 -64.12 -39.74
C THR A 872 -31.38 -63.14 -38.77
N VAL A 873 -32.16 -62.20 -39.29
CA VAL A 873 -32.96 -61.26 -38.50
C VAL A 873 -34.43 -61.53 -38.77
N GLU A 874 -35.20 -61.74 -37.72
CA GLU A 874 -36.64 -61.98 -37.74
C GLU A 874 -37.37 -60.90 -36.94
N ASP A 875 -38.48 -60.42 -37.50
CA ASP A 875 -39.50 -59.67 -36.77
C ASP A 875 -40.60 -60.67 -36.36
N ALA A 876 -40.71 -60.89 -35.05
CA ALA A 876 -41.66 -61.85 -34.47
C ALA A 876 -43.11 -61.32 -34.45
N PHE A 877 -43.33 -60.01 -34.57
CA PHE A 877 -44.66 -59.37 -34.53
C PHE A 877 -44.91 -58.35 -35.66
N PRO A 878 -44.78 -58.75 -36.94
CA PRO A 878 -44.59 -57.88 -38.10
C PRO A 878 -45.81 -57.10 -38.60
N ALA A 879 -46.87 -57.04 -37.82
CA ALA A 879 -48.15 -56.43 -38.23
C ALA A 879 -48.23 -54.93 -37.92
N PHE A 880 -47.28 -54.36 -37.15
CA PHE A 880 -47.41 -53.03 -36.58
C PHE A 880 -46.21 -52.11 -36.82
N ASP A 881 -45.12 -52.64 -37.32
CA ASP A 881 -43.82 -52.00 -37.47
C ASP A 881 -43.01 -52.64 -38.60
N ASP A 882 -41.98 -51.91 -39.03
CA ASP A 882 -41.05 -52.33 -40.07
C ASP A 882 -39.64 -51.93 -39.65
N GLY A 883 -38.65 -52.59 -40.21
CA GLY A 883 -37.24 -52.28 -40.00
C GLY A 883 -36.33 -52.52 -41.20
N VAL A 884 -35.06 -52.23 -40.98
CA VAL A 884 -33.97 -52.43 -41.94
C VAL A 884 -32.79 -53.03 -41.21
N PHE A 885 -32.34 -54.19 -41.68
CA PHE A 885 -31.08 -54.78 -41.25
C PHE A 885 -29.93 -54.04 -41.97
N ASN A 886 -29.32 -53.08 -41.28
CA ASN A 886 -28.40 -52.11 -41.89
C ASN A 886 -27.01 -52.72 -42.12
N SER A 887 -26.39 -53.22 -41.06
CA SER A 887 -25.04 -53.81 -41.10
C SER A 887 -24.78 -54.74 -39.92
N TRP A 888 -23.82 -55.64 -40.11
CA TRP A 888 -23.27 -56.48 -39.05
C TRP A 888 -21.81 -56.81 -39.31
N ALA A 889 -21.07 -57.14 -38.25
CA ALA A 889 -19.69 -57.60 -38.33
C ALA A 889 -19.45 -58.71 -37.31
N ILE A 890 -18.52 -59.60 -37.62
CA ILE A 890 -17.91 -60.51 -36.68
C ILE A 890 -16.46 -60.07 -36.46
N HIS A 891 -16.02 -60.05 -35.22
CA HIS A 891 -14.64 -59.80 -34.79
C HIS A 891 -14.15 -61.06 -34.11
N TYR A 892 -13.27 -61.80 -34.76
CA TYR A 892 -12.76 -63.07 -34.26
C TYR A 892 -11.33 -62.89 -33.76
N THR A 893 -11.11 -63.22 -32.51
CA THR A 893 -9.79 -63.26 -31.90
C THR A 893 -9.18 -64.63 -32.16
N HIS A 894 -7.91 -64.65 -32.59
CA HIS A 894 -7.14 -65.87 -32.78
C HIS A 894 -5.70 -65.67 -32.33
N ASN A 895 -5.04 -66.76 -31.99
CA ASN A 895 -3.64 -66.70 -31.57
C ASN A 895 -2.72 -66.79 -32.79
N VAL A 896 -1.92 -65.74 -33.02
CA VAL A 896 -0.79 -65.82 -33.96
C VAL A 896 0.48 -66.23 -33.23
N THR A 897 1.24 -67.17 -33.80
CA THR A 897 2.61 -67.43 -33.34
C THR A 897 3.52 -66.32 -33.83
N ALA A 898 3.99 -65.46 -32.92
CA ALA A 898 5.01 -64.46 -33.21
C ALA A 898 6.39 -65.10 -33.49
N ALA A 899 7.23 -64.40 -34.25
CA ALA A 899 8.59 -64.87 -34.56
C ALA A 899 9.46 -64.95 -33.29
N PRO A 900 10.21 -66.04 -33.07
CA PRO A 900 11.06 -66.20 -31.88
C PRO A 900 12.28 -65.27 -31.93
N TYR A 901 12.84 -64.95 -30.75
CA TYR A 901 14.12 -64.24 -30.62
C TYR A 901 15.26 -65.04 -31.26
N ASP A 902 15.95 -64.46 -32.25
CA ASP A 902 17.02 -65.12 -33.00
C ASP A 902 18.40 -64.85 -32.35
N ALA A 903 18.92 -65.83 -31.61
CA ALA A 903 20.17 -65.73 -30.89
C ALA A 903 21.36 -66.19 -31.77
N ILE A 904 22.22 -65.25 -32.19
CA ILE A 904 23.41 -65.55 -33.01
C ILE A 904 24.60 -65.89 -32.10
N LEU A 905 25.15 -67.10 -32.27
CA LEU A 905 26.33 -67.60 -31.54
C LEU A 905 27.61 -66.83 -31.91
N ASP A 906 28.43 -66.48 -30.92
CA ASP A 906 29.79 -65.98 -31.16
C ASP A 906 30.66 -67.10 -31.76
N GLY A 907 31.12 -66.88 -32.99
CA GLY A 907 31.91 -67.86 -33.75
C GLY A 907 33.29 -68.21 -33.17
N THR A 908 33.75 -67.51 -32.14
CA THR A 908 35.03 -67.77 -31.46
C THR A 908 34.89 -68.52 -30.13
N THR A 909 33.77 -68.35 -29.43
CA THR A 909 33.53 -68.94 -28.09
C THR A 909 32.43 -70.00 -28.09
N GLY A 910 31.58 -70.04 -29.13
CA GLY A 910 30.44 -70.95 -29.22
C GLY A 910 29.31 -70.63 -28.22
N THR A 911 29.34 -69.44 -27.60
CA THR A 911 28.35 -69.01 -26.61
C THR A 911 27.54 -67.82 -27.13
N VAL A 912 26.33 -67.64 -26.60
CA VAL A 912 25.51 -66.44 -26.80
C VAL A 912 25.04 -65.95 -25.44
N THR A 913 25.16 -64.64 -25.19
CA THR A 913 24.61 -64.01 -23.99
C THR A 913 23.27 -63.40 -24.37
N VAL A 914 22.19 -63.86 -23.73
CA VAL A 914 20.84 -63.28 -23.88
C VAL A 914 20.51 -62.53 -22.61
N ASN A 915 20.25 -61.22 -22.71
CA ASN A 915 19.77 -60.47 -21.55
C ASN A 915 18.26 -60.68 -21.39
N ALA A 916 17.77 -60.71 -20.16
CA ALA A 916 16.33 -60.85 -19.90
C ALA A 916 15.51 -59.71 -20.53
N SER A 917 16.10 -58.51 -20.64
CA SER A 917 15.52 -57.37 -21.35
C SER A 917 15.28 -57.63 -22.84
N ASP A 918 16.10 -58.48 -23.46
CA ASP A 918 16.03 -58.78 -24.89
C ASP A 918 14.86 -59.73 -25.22
N LEU A 919 14.15 -60.23 -24.19
CA LEU A 919 12.99 -61.12 -24.29
C LEU A 919 11.66 -60.40 -24.00
N LEU A 920 11.67 -59.10 -23.75
CA LEU A 920 10.49 -58.30 -23.43
C LEU A 920 10.05 -57.45 -24.63
N LEU A 921 8.75 -57.41 -24.91
CA LEU A 921 8.11 -56.48 -25.85
C LEU A 921 7.80 -55.15 -25.16
N SER A 922 7.27 -55.20 -23.94
CA SER A 922 6.97 -54.04 -23.11
C SER A 922 6.84 -54.46 -21.64
N VAL A 923 7.01 -53.50 -20.75
CA VAL A 923 6.62 -53.60 -19.34
C VAL A 923 5.83 -52.35 -19.04
N ASP A 924 4.57 -52.51 -18.62
CA ASP A 924 3.72 -51.41 -18.19
C ASP A 924 3.85 -51.29 -16.67
N GLU A 925 4.66 -50.32 -16.24
CA GLU A 925 4.95 -50.02 -14.84
C GLU A 925 5.53 -48.60 -14.70
N ALA A 926 4.93 -47.77 -13.84
CA ALA A 926 5.33 -46.38 -13.64
C ALA A 926 6.49 -46.25 -12.64
N CYS A 927 6.52 -47.09 -11.59
CA CYS A 927 7.44 -46.92 -10.45
C CYS A 927 8.70 -47.78 -10.51
N GLY A 928 9.02 -48.26 -11.71
CA GLY A 928 10.23 -49.00 -12.02
C GLY A 928 10.08 -50.49 -11.70
N TYR A 929 10.78 -51.30 -12.48
CA TYR A 929 10.72 -52.74 -12.38
C TYR A 929 12.13 -53.33 -12.47
N THR A 930 12.30 -54.54 -11.93
CA THR A 930 13.51 -55.33 -12.15
C THR A 930 13.15 -56.58 -12.93
N VAL A 931 13.92 -56.84 -13.99
CA VAL A 931 13.76 -58.05 -14.79
C VAL A 931 14.83 -59.03 -14.34
N SER A 932 14.41 -60.18 -13.82
CA SER A 932 15.31 -61.27 -13.48
C SER A 932 14.85 -62.56 -14.14
N PHE A 933 15.79 -63.41 -14.54
CA PHE A 933 15.46 -64.77 -14.91
C PHE A 933 15.04 -65.52 -13.64
N GLY A 934 13.81 -66.03 -13.60
CA GLY A 934 13.51 -67.14 -12.71
C GLY A 934 14.37 -68.33 -13.15
N ALA A 935 14.97 -69.05 -12.20
CA ALA A 935 15.70 -70.28 -12.47
C ALA A 935 14.71 -71.35 -13.02
N GLY A 936 14.38 -71.24 -14.30
CA GLY A 936 13.65 -72.23 -15.05
C GLY A 936 14.56 -73.43 -15.24
N GLY A 937 14.42 -74.41 -14.35
CA GLY A 937 15.23 -75.62 -14.30
C GLY A 937 15.23 -76.36 -15.63
N SER A 938 16.26 -76.14 -16.43
CA SER A 938 16.69 -77.09 -17.44
C SER A 938 17.67 -78.06 -16.76
N PRO A 939 17.50 -79.39 -16.85
CA PRO A 939 18.41 -80.33 -16.24
C PRO A 939 19.83 -80.13 -16.79
N ILE A 940 20.78 -79.76 -15.93
CA ILE A 940 22.19 -79.69 -16.30
C ILE A 940 22.72 -81.14 -16.41
N ASN A 941 23.06 -81.58 -17.61
CA ASN A 941 23.59 -82.92 -17.88
C ASN A 941 25.09 -82.85 -18.16
N GLU A 942 25.91 -83.04 -17.13
CA GLU A 942 27.38 -83.07 -17.23
C GLU A 942 27.89 -84.51 -17.13
N CYS A 943 28.66 -84.95 -18.13
CA CYS A 943 29.34 -86.23 -18.11
C CYS A 943 30.78 -86.08 -17.61
N GLY A 944 31.22 -86.96 -16.71
CA GLY A 944 32.62 -87.02 -16.28
C GLY A 944 33.58 -87.42 -17.42
N ASP A 945 34.86 -87.18 -17.21
CA ASP A 945 35.96 -87.48 -18.15
C ASP A 945 36.22 -88.98 -18.42
N GLY A 946 35.45 -89.87 -17.79
CA GLY A 946 35.55 -91.32 -17.91
C GLY A 946 36.68 -91.89 -17.05
N LEU A 947 36.42 -93.02 -16.40
CA LEU A 947 37.42 -93.69 -15.56
C LEU A 947 38.51 -94.37 -16.43
N PRO A 948 39.79 -94.36 -16.00
CA PRO A 948 40.84 -95.13 -16.63
C PRO A 948 40.51 -96.64 -16.70
N ALA A 949 41.05 -97.34 -17.70
CA ALA A 949 40.65 -98.70 -18.08
C ALA A 949 41.06 -99.86 -17.12
N ALA A 950 41.33 -99.63 -15.83
CA ALA A 950 41.55 -100.69 -14.86
C ALA A 950 41.35 -100.22 -13.40
N ILE A 951 40.48 -100.89 -12.65
CA ILE A 951 40.33 -100.79 -11.20
C ILE A 951 40.98 -102.07 -10.61
N ASP A 952 41.97 -101.91 -9.72
CA ASP A 952 42.72 -103.01 -9.06
C ASP A 952 42.82 -102.69 -7.56
N GLU A 953 42.55 -103.69 -6.70
CA GLU A 953 42.62 -103.62 -5.23
C GLU A 953 43.97 -103.14 -4.67
N ASN A 954 45.03 -103.12 -5.48
CA ASN A 954 46.37 -102.66 -5.11
C ASN A 954 46.69 -101.23 -5.59
N LEU A 955 45.76 -100.56 -6.29
CA LEU A 955 45.91 -99.18 -6.74
C LEU A 955 45.13 -98.21 -5.82
N PRO A 956 45.58 -96.95 -5.70
CA PRO A 956 44.80 -95.93 -5.03
C PRO A 956 43.44 -95.73 -5.71
N PRO A 957 42.43 -95.18 -5.00
CA PRO A 957 41.10 -94.91 -5.55
C PRO A 957 41.20 -94.19 -6.89
N THR A 958 40.47 -94.68 -7.88
CA THR A 958 40.44 -94.07 -9.21
C THR A 958 39.33 -93.03 -9.23
N GLU A 959 39.69 -91.77 -9.47
CA GLU A 959 38.75 -90.65 -9.47
C GLU A 959 38.40 -90.26 -10.91
N SER A 960 37.12 -89.99 -11.18
CA SER A 960 36.65 -89.26 -12.37
C SER A 960 35.96 -87.99 -11.89
N THR A 961 36.12 -86.91 -12.65
CA THR A 961 35.59 -85.60 -12.26
C THR A 961 34.61 -85.09 -13.31
N ALA A 962 33.46 -84.61 -12.85
CA ALA A 962 32.52 -83.81 -13.65
C ALA A 962 32.60 -82.37 -13.13
N THR A 963 32.80 -81.41 -14.04
CA THR A 963 32.83 -79.98 -13.69
C THR A 963 31.52 -79.36 -14.09
N VAL A 964 30.76 -78.85 -13.12
CA VAL A 964 29.55 -78.05 -13.39
C VAL A 964 29.99 -76.61 -13.64
N ALA A 965 29.73 -76.11 -14.85
CA ALA A 965 30.16 -74.77 -15.26
C ALA A 965 29.30 -73.64 -14.67
N GLU A 966 28.10 -73.95 -14.17
CA GLU A 966 27.17 -72.97 -13.62
C GLU A 966 27.33 -72.77 -12.11
N SER A 967 27.13 -71.53 -11.67
CA SER A 967 27.20 -71.14 -10.26
C SER A 967 25.85 -71.37 -9.56
N GLY A 968 25.85 -72.06 -8.43
CA GLY A 968 24.66 -72.22 -7.57
C GLY A 968 24.91 -73.14 -6.37
N VAL A 969 23.93 -73.23 -5.47
CA VAL A 969 23.99 -74.02 -4.24
C VAL A 969 23.06 -75.23 -4.32
N LEU A 970 23.62 -76.43 -4.09
CA LEU A 970 22.86 -77.67 -3.99
C LEU A 970 21.91 -77.63 -2.77
N GLY A 971 20.62 -77.88 -3.02
CA GLY A 971 19.54 -77.86 -2.03
C GLY A 971 18.71 -76.57 -2.01
N THR A 972 19.18 -75.47 -2.62
CA THR A 972 18.40 -74.23 -2.80
C THR A 972 18.15 -73.93 -4.27
N ASP A 973 19.21 -73.93 -5.08
CA ASP A 973 19.16 -73.53 -6.49
C ASP A 973 19.06 -74.76 -7.39
N TYR A 974 19.71 -75.85 -6.99
CA TYR A 974 19.78 -77.11 -7.73
C TYR A 974 19.55 -78.32 -6.83
N ALA A 975 18.97 -79.39 -7.38
CA ALA A 975 18.92 -80.70 -6.75
C ALA A 975 19.62 -81.73 -7.65
N ILE A 976 20.35 -82.69 -7.06
CA ILE A 976 20.85 -83.84 -7.81
C ILE A 976 19.64 -84.74 -8.08
N ASP A 977 19.14 -84.73 -9.32
CA ASP A 977 17.99 -85.53 -9.72
C ASP A 977 18.39 -87.00 -9.97
N THR A 978 19.35 -87.22 -10.88
CA THR A 978 19.85 -88.57 -11.19
C THR A 978 21.37 -88.59 -11.32
N VAL A 979 21.99 -89.67 -10.83
CA VAL A 979 23.39 -90.02 -11.10
C VAL A 979 23.39 -91.30 -11.92
N THR A 980 23.88 -91.24 -13.16
CA THR A 980 23.99 -92.42 -14.02
C THR A 980 25.44 -92.87 -14.08
N LEU A 981 25.67 -94.16 -13.82
CA LEU A 981 26.99 -94.79 -13.83
C LEU A 981 26.95 -95.99 -14.78
N ASP A 982 27.94 -96.11 -15.64
CA ASP A 982 28.15 -97.31 -16.46
C ASP A 982 29.50 -97.92 -16.08
N ILE A 983 29.46 -98.97 -15.26
CA ILE A 983 30.63 -99.64 -14.70
C ILE A 983 30.56 -101.11 -15.07
N THR A 984 31.65 -101.63 -15.65
CA THR A 984 31.82 -103.07 -15.86
C THR A 984 32.88 -103.57 -14.89
N HIS A 985 32.49 -104.41 -13.93
CA HIS A 985 33.40 -105.04 -12.96
C HIS A 985 33.28 -106.57 -13.03
N THR A 986 34.31 -107.30 -12.55
CA THR A 986 34.33 -108.78 -12.63
C THR A 986 33.82 -109.48 -11.37
N PHE A 987 33.72 -108.76 -10.24
CA PHE A 987 33.14 -109.24 -8.99
C PHE A 987 32.55 -108.08 -8.18
N ASP A 988 31.26 -108.06 -7.96
CA ASP A 988 30.55 -106.82 -7.60
C ASP A 988 30.57 -106.56 -6.07
N GLY A 989 30.89 -107.61 -5.29
CA GLY A 989 30.78 -107.64 -3.83
C GLY A 989 31.91 -106.96 -3.05
N ASP A 990 32.80 -106.23 -3.72
CA ASP A 990 33.89 -105.44 -3.12
C ASP A 990 33.94 -104.00 -3.65
N LEU A 991 32.93 -103.57 -4.41
CA LEU A 991 32.92 -102.26 -5.04
C LEU A 991 32.27 -101.18 -4.15
N ASP A 992 33.09 -100.28 -3.64
CA ASP A 992 32.68 -99.07 -2.93
C ASP A 992 32.65 -97.88 -3.91
N ILE A 993 31.49 -97.22 -4.02
CA ILE A 993 31.32 -96.06 -4.92
C ILE A 993 30.92 -94.85 -4.08
N GLU A 994 31.75 -93.81 -4.15
CA GLU A 994 31.57 -92.55 -3.43
C GLU A 994 31.32 -91.40 -4.41
N LEU A 995 30.33 -90.56 -4.10
CA LEU A 995 30.17 -89.25 -4.73
C LEU A 995 30.69 -88.18 -3.77
N ILE A 996 31.70 -87.43 -4.20
CA ILE A 996 32.36 -86.41 -3.38
C ILE A 996 32.05 -85.03 -3.94
N SER A 997 31.46 -84.16 -3.10
CA SER A 997 31.22 -82.75 -3.46
C SER A 997 32.52 -81.92 -3.44
N PRO A 998 32.57 -80.75 -4.09
CA PRO A 998 33.73 -79.85 -4.02
C PRO A 998 34.12 -79.41 -2.60
N ALA A 999 33.15 -79.40 -1.67
CA ALA A 999 33.38 -79.09 -0.25
C ALA A 999 33.88 -80.29 0.57
N GLY A 1000 34.09 -81.45 -0.05
CA GLY A 1000 34.58 -82.67 0.60
C GLY A 1000 33.53 -83.50 1.32
N THR A 1001 32.23 -83.19 1.15
CA THR A 1001 31.15 -84.05 1.65
C THR A 1001 31.06 -85.30 0.80
N VAL A 1002 31.03 -86.48 1.44
CA VAL A 1002 31.01 -87.80 0.79
C VAL A 1002 29.62 -88.43 0.94
N LEU A 1003 29.05 -88.88 -0.18
CA LEU A 1003 27.84 -89.70 -0.23
C LEU A 1003 28.19 -91.09 -0.79
N MET A 1004 27.98 -92.13 0.02
CA MET A 1004 28.12 -93.51 -0.42
C MET A 1004 26.97 -93.87 -1.38
N LEU A 1005 27.29 -94.18 -2.62
CA LEU A 1005 26.35 -94.66 -3.63
C LEU A 1005 26.25 -96.20 -3.64
N SER A 1006 27.32 -96.89 -3.24
CA SER A 1006 27.37 -98.35 -3.04
C SER A 1006 28.34 -98.70 -1.90
N ASP A 1007 27.98 -99.68 -1.09
CA ASP A 1007 28.79 -100.30 -0.02
C ASP A 1007 28.70 -101.83 -0.23
N GLN A 1008 29.71 -102.40 -0.88
CA GLN A 1008 29.93 -103.84 -1.05
C GLN A 1008 28.69 -104.71 -1.39
N ASN A 1009 27.77 -104.17 -2.19
CA ASN A 1009 26.56 -104.89 -2.60
C ASN A 1009 26.89 -105.70 -3.86
N GLY A 1010 27.03 -107.02 -3.68
CA GLY A 1010 27.43 -107.94 -4.75
C GLY A 1010 26.36 -108.36 -5.74
#